data_AF-A0A517YPT6-F1
#
_entry.id   AF-A0A517YPT6-F1
#
_cell.length_a   1.000
_cell.length_b   1.000
_cell.length_c   1.000
_cell.angle_alpha   90.00
_cell.angle_beta   90.00
_cell.angle_gamma   90.00
#
_symmetry.space_group_name_H-M   'P 1'
#
loop_
_entity.id
_entity.type
_entity.pdbx_description
1 polymer ?
#
loop_
_entity_poly.entity_id
_entity_poly.type
_entity_poly.pdbx_seq_one_letter_code
_entity_poly.pdbx_strand_id
1 'polypeptide(L)'
;MRENVITRIHNYSTVTLLAFTMGGLTSADTYIWEAAGSVDKEDFSQADNWLHKSSGTNEAPFDVTGLISGHHVLIDTTIDKGHGPLLDRYNPVLSSGFFTFVNGSVLEIDDVHSQIYKNDAFSGINIGADSELRITNEATFVTSSGLLGPIIGFKTGSQKATANISSSGRFIASDLLVALTDSTDTVESLAKVNVSGANSEITTRGSLSIGVSGFSSSTSDATANTRGEVIIENGAALYATNADDGGTINVGDGANGQLVISDATAEANITNVGQSHLGTTALTSRTLSELVIDDDSAEMRMDTLNIGDQTQGHVTVSNNGTLYVDKMTIGMDKGQGSVMIESGGQLVMNTSDISQSLIVGVEGALLTNKLTLTGDNTSMQLGNPVGQMTIGQSSHGQWEVLNGASYSHVDDGSGLSTSYFFGIKGLSNNIHGQGELIVDGIGSSWTDESANIYLGFGRAGNGLAQNTGNLTVGNGATFIAKKIVAGGFTDHKYGQGKVLVTGNETTMQAATLAVGGDNSTFSITDGAEALIYDVYVAGGNQSYINKFDPSLNARVNIDGQGSVLRSNFVSIGANRAAALNVTNEGVMFASSNIFLGEGVAFDTRTSALLHAENNAYVRAINGIHAGVGEGRHVEINVLNGSYLTTNDDIRLGMATHSYAQLLVEGEGDNTNTNGFSTLRMPESGHPLIS
;
A
#
# COMPACT_ATOMS: atom_id res chain seq x y z
N MET A 1 -9.43 -45.97 25.18
CA MET A 1 -10.16 -45.15 26.16
C MET A 1 -9.19 -44.07 26.61
N ARG A 2 -9.43 -42.80 26.24
CA ARG A 2 -8.65 -41.68 26.74
C ARG A 2 -9.28 -41.27 28.07
N GLU A 3 -8.55 -41.44 29.16
CA GLU A 3 -8.97 -40.96 30.47
C GLU A 3 -8.69 -39.45 30.50
N ASN A 4 -9.75 -38.65 30.38
CA ASN A 4 -9.65 -37.20 30.56
C ASN A 4 -9.42 -36.94 32.06
N VAL A 5 -8.18 -36.70 32.46
CA VAL A 5 -7.91 -36.08 33.76
C VAL A 5 -8.30 -34.61 33.63
N ILE A 6 -9.51 -34.27 34.08
CA ILE A 6 -9.97 -32.88 34.23
C ILE A 6 -9.61 -32.47 35.65
N THR A 7 -8.51 -31.73 35.81
CA THR A 7 -8.23 -31.06 37.09
C THR A 7 -9.08 -29.78 37.11
N ARG A 8 -10.13 -29.76 37.95
CA ARG A 8 -10.93 -28.56 38.22
C ARG A 8 -10.43 -27.91 39.51
N ILE A 9 -10.01 -26.66 39.42
CA ILE A 9 -9.68 -25.85 40.59
C ILE A 9 -10.94 -25.08 40.97
N HIS A 10 -11.53 -25.34 42.13
CA HIS A 10 -12.71 -24.60 42.64
C HIS A 10 -12.36 -23.93 43.98
N ASN A 11 -12.91 -22.73 44.24
CA ASN A 11 -13.09 -22.13 45.58
C ASN A 11 -11.83 -21.71 46.38
N TYR A 12 -10.86 -20.99 45.81
CA TYR A 12 -9.71 -20.49 46.59
C TYR A 12 -9.35 -19.03 46.28
N SER A 13 -9.25 -18.21 47.34
CA SER A 13 -8.91 -16.77 47.30
C SER A 13 -7.45 -16.47 46.92
N THR A 14 -6.63 -17.50 46.73
CA THR A 14 -5.25 -17.45 46.24
C THR A 14 -4.87 -18.86 45.82
N VAL A 15 -4.52 -19.09 44.56
CA VAL A 15 -4.05 -20.39 44.07
C VAL A 15 -2.68 -20.22 43.44
N THR A 16 -1.67 -20.85 44.02
CA THR A 16 -0.44 -21.19 43.31
C THR A 16 -0.75 -22.39 42.41
N LEU A 17 -0.73 -22.21 41.08
CA LEU A 17 -0.88 -23.33 40.15
C LEU A 17 0.30 -24.29 40.33
N LEU A 18 -0.02 -25.53 40.68
CA LEU A 18 0.90 -26.65 40.66
C LEU A 18 1.26 -26.99 39.21
N ALA A 19 2.56 -27.03 38.92
CA ALA A 19 3.03 -27.64 37.69
C ALA A 19 3.31 -29.12 37.94
N PHE A 20 2.68 -29.99 37.15
CA PHE A 20 2.86 -31.43 37.25
C PHE A 20 3.99 -31.90 36.34
N THR A 21 4.99 -32.58 36.90
CA THR A 21 5.88 -33.48 36.16
C THR A 21 5.31 -34.89 36.22
N MET A 22 4.63 -35.35 35.16
CA MET A 22 4.22 -36.75 35.07
C MET A 22 5.29 -37.61 34.40
N GLY A 23 6.42 -37.77 35.09
CA GLY A 23 7.36 -38.85 34.81
C GLY A 23 6.88 -40.14 35.46
N GLY A 24 5.88 -40.82 34.87
CA GLY A 24 5.55 -42.22 35.22
C GLY A 24 4.28 -42.50 36.03
N LEU A 25 3.27 -41.63 36.02
CA LEU A 25 1.97 -41.94 36.63
C LEU A 25 1.07 -42.68 35.64
N THR A 26 0.82 -43.97 35.89
CA THR A 26 -0.05 -44.86 35.10
C THR A 26 -1.48 -44.96 35.65
N SER A 27 -1.86 -44.13 36.63
CA SER A 27 -3.20 -44.08 37.21
C SER A 27 -3.59 -42.67 37.63
N ALA A 28 -4.87 -42.34 37.47
CA ALA A 28 -5.47 -41.05 37.84
C ALA A 28 -5.45 -40.83 39.37
N ASP A 29 -4.44 -40.14 39.88
CA ASP A 29 -4.44 -39.65 41.26
C ASP A 29 -5.16 -38.29 41.34
N THR A 30 -6.09 -38.17 42.28
CA THR A 30 -6.79 -36.93 42.60
C THR A 30 -6.14 -36.27 43.80
N TYR A 31 -5.62 -35.06 43.63
CA TYR A 31 -5.10 -34.24 44.72
C TYR A 31 -6.17 -33.24 45.15
N ILE A 32 -6.52 -33.23 46.44
CA ILE A 32 -7.48 -32.29 47.01
C ILE A 32 -6.73 -31.52 48.10
N TRP A 33 -6.69 -30.20 47.95
CA TRP A 33 -6.33 -29.31 49.06
C TRP A 33 -7.59 -29.09 49.90
N GLU A 34 -7.55 -29.42 51.19
CA GLU A 34 -8.61 -29.07 52.13
C GLU A 34 -8.16 -27.83 52.91
N ALA A 35 -8.86 -26.70 52.71
CA ALA A 35 -8.73 -25.55 53.59
C ALA A 35 -9.20 -25.96 54.99
N ALA A 36 -8.27 -26.14 55.93
CA ALA A 36 -8.64 -26.29 57.32
C ALA A 36 -9.28 -24.99 57.82
N GLY A 37 -10.62 -24.96 57.84
CA GLY A 37 -11.50 -24.05 58.57
C GLY A 37 -11.09 -22.58 58.68
N SER A 38 -11.85 -21.70 57.99
CA SER A 38 -11.99 -20.25 58.25
C SER A 38 -10.85 -19.57 59.04
N VAL A 39 -9.76 -19.17 58.36
CA VAL A 39 -8.84 -18.19 58.94
C VAL A 39 -8.44 -17.17 57.88
N ASP A 40 -8.92 -15.95 58.06
CA ASP A 40 -8.26 -14.74 57.59
C ASP A 40 -6.82 -14.74 58.17
N LYS A 41 -5.80 -15.16 57.41
CA LYS A 41 -4.36 -14.76 57.54
C LYS A 41 -3.39 -15.55 56.65
N GLU A 42 -2.74 -14.81 55.77
CA GLU A 42 -1.33 -14.77 55.30
C GLU A 42 -0.26 -15.83 55.66
N ASP A 43 -0.54 -17.11 55.95
CA ASP A 43 0.52 -18.14 56.02
C ASP A 43 0.37 -19.22 54.92
N PHE A 44 1.05 -19.01 53.79
CA PHE A 44 1.25 -20.00 52.72
C PHE A 44 2.52 -20.82 52.99
N SER A 45 2.39 -21.92 53.73
CA SER A 45 3.41 -22.98 53.81
C SER A 45 3.11 -24.04 52.75
N GLN A 46 3.97 -24.20 51.74
CA GLN A 46 3.79 -25.14 50.62
C GLN A 46 3.77 -26.63 51.02
N ALA A 47 4.11 -26.98 52.27
CA ALA A 47 4.38 -28.38 52.64
C ALA A 47 3.26 -29.11 53.40
N ASP A 48 2.36 -28.40 54.10
CA ASP A 48 1.65 -29.04 55.23
C ASP A 48 0.19 -29.48 54.97
N ASN A 49 -0.41 -29.14 53.82
CA ASN A 49 -1.86 -29.35 53.58
C ASN A 49 -2.20 -30.22 52.36
N TRP A 50 -1.24 -31.01 51.85
CA TRP A 50 -1.48 -31.92 50.71
C TRP A 50 -1.87 -33.32 51.21
N LEU A 51 -3.15 -33.69 51.03
CA LEU A 51 -3.61 -35.06 51.27
C LEU A 51 -3.45 -35.89 49.99
N HIS A 52 -2.40 -36.72 49.96
CA HIS A 52 -2.27 -37.79 48.97
C HIS A 52 -3.23 -38.93 49.33
N LYS A 53 -4.24 -39.19 48.48
CA LYS A 53 -5.34 -40.10 48.83
C LYS A 53 -5.04 -41.60 48.63
N SER A 54 -3.83 -41.99 48.22
CA SER A 54 -3.49 -43.40 47.93
C SER A 54 -2.36 -44.03 48.76
N SER A 55 -1.56 -43.27 49.52
CA SER A 55 -0.66 -43.84 50.54
C SER A 55 -0.07 -42.76 51.43
N GLY A 56 -0.22 -42.90 52.76
CA GLY A 56 0.16 -41.92 53.78
C GLY A 56 1.66 -41.70 53.96
N THR A 57 2.31 -41.05 52.99
CA THR A 57 3.68 -40.55 53.07
C THR A 57 3.73 -39.07 52.72
N ASN A 58 4.39 -38.27 53.57
CA ASN A 58 4.73 -36.88 53.29
C ASN A 58 6.00 -36.84 52.42
N GLU A 59 5.85 -36.92 51.10
CA GLU A 59 6.90 -36.56 50.15
C GLU A 59 6.53 -35.21 49.50
N ALA A 60 7.51 -34.32 49.36
CA ALA A 60 7.31 -33.03 48.69
C ALA A 60 7.08 -33.28 47.18
N PRO A 61 5.90 -32.97 46.60
CA PRO A 61 5.50 -33.59 45.34
C PRO A 61 6.00 -32.94 44.03
N PHE A 62 6.84 -31.90 44.06
CA PHE A 62 6.97 -31.02 42.89
C PHE A 62 8.43 -30.67 42.54
N ASP A 63 8.89 -31.19 41.39
CA ASP A 63 10.03 -30.71 40.60
C ASP A 63 9.49 -30.25 39.23
N VAL A 64 9.63 -28.97 38.89
CA VAL A 64 8.90 -28.33 37.77
C VAL A 64 9.85 -28.08 36.59
N THR A 65 10.05 -29.12 35.79
CA THR A 65 10.75 -29.05 34.49
C THR A 65 9.99 -29.77 33.36
N GLY A 66 8.72 -30.12 33.57
CA GLY A 66 7.97 -31.08 32.73
C GLY A 66 7.06 -30.51 31.64
N LEU A 67 6.99 -31.25 30.51
CA LEU A 67 6.01 -31.07 29.42
C LEU A 67 4.62 -31.56 29.86
N ILE A 68 3.56 -30.79 29.60
CA ILE A 68 2.17 -31.25 29.78
C ILE A 68 1.71 -31.88 28.46
N SER A 69 1.46 -33.18 28.45
CA SER A 69 1.15 -33.97 27.25
C SER A 69 -0.19 -34.68 27.36
N GLY A 70 -1.17 -34.37 26.50
CA GLY A 70 -2.45 -35.08 26.38
C GLY A 70 -3.49 -34.85 27.49
N HIS A 71 -3.45 -33.72 28.20
CA HIS A 71 -4.33 -33.42 29.35
C HIS A 71 -5.23 -32.19 29.11
N HIS A 72 -6.39 -32.12 29.79
CA HIS A 72 -7.28 -30.94 29.78
C HIS A 72 -7.25 -30.26 31.16
N VAL A 73 -6.72 -29.05 31.23
CA VAL A 73 -6.66 -28.23 32.45
C VAL A 73 -7.74 -27.15 32.34
N LEU A 74 -8.66 -27.10 33.32
CA LEU A 74 -9.72 -26.09 33.40
C LEU A 74 -9.50 -25.19 34.63
N ILE A 75 -9.52 -23.88 34.42
CA ILE A 75 -9.43 -22.85 35.44
C ILE A 75 -10.75 -22.05 35.44
N ASP A 76 -11.59 -22.28 36.45
CA ASP A 76 -12.89 -21.62 36.68
C ASP A 76 -12.93 -21.10 38.12
N THR A 77 -13.30 -19.83 38.33
CA THR A 77 -13.20 -19.15 39.63
C THR A 77 -14.51 -18.54 40.10
N THR A 78 -15.61 -19.30 39.99
CA THR A 78 -16.94 -18.93 40.48
C THR A 78 -16.98 -18.54 41.98
N ILE A 79 -16.68 -17.27 42.33
CA ILE A 79 -16.89 -16.67 43.66
C ILE A 79 -17.56 -15.29 43.56
N ASP A 80 -18.70 -15.13 44.24
CA ASP A 80 -19.58 -13.95 44.28
C ASP A 80 -18.96 -12.65 44.85
N LYS A 81 -17.69 -12.63 45.27
CA LYS A 81 -17.06 -11.46 45.90
C LYS A 81 -15.56 -11.40 45.64
N GLY A 82 -15.18 -10.44 44.79
CA GLY A 82 -13.95 -9.63 44.78
C GLY A 82 -12.64 -10.36 45.10
N HIS A 83 -11.72 -10.33 44.12
CA HIS A 83 -10.34 -10.86 44.14
C HIS A 83 -10.23 -12.31 43.64
N GLY A 84 -9.96 -12.45 42.33
CA GLY A 84 -9.61 -13.72 41.68
C GLY A 84 -8.21 -14.22 42.06
N PRO A 85 -7.86 -15.48 41.72
CA PRO A 85 -6.56 -16.05 42.05
C PRO A 85 -5.44 -15.36 41.29
N LEU A 86 -4.64 -14.57 42.00
CA LEU A 86 -3.41 -13.98 41.49
C LEU A 86 -2.31 -15.05 41.43
N LEU A 87 -1.81 -15.38 40.25
CA LEU A 87 -0.61 -16.22 40.08
C LEU A 87 0.67 -15.36 40.14
N ASP A 88 1.00 -14.78 41.29
CA ASP A 88 2.29 -14.09 41.46
C ASP A 88 2.83 -14.24 42.90
N ARG A 89 4.01 -14.87 43.04
CA ARG A 89 5.04 -14.54 44.05
C ARG A 89 6.26 -15.46 43.93
N TYR A 90 7.38 -14.84 43.54
CA TYR A 90 8.78 -15.18 43.85
C TYR A 90 9.07 -16.62 44.33
N ASN A 91 9.59 -17.46 43.43
CA ASN A 91 10.41 -18.61 43.86
C ASN A 91 11.81 -18.49 43.21
N PRO A 92 12.89 -18.28 43.99
CA PRO A 92 14.26 -18.13 43.46
C PRO A 92 14.86 -19.42 42.86
N VAL A 93 14.04 -20.41 42.51
CA VAL A 93 14.42 -21.71 41.92
C VAL A 93 13.80 -21.90 40.53
N LEU A 94 13.51 -20.82 39.79
CA LEU A 94 13.10 -20.90 38.38
C LEU A 94 13.83 -19.81 37.57
N SER A 95 15.06 -20.10 37.14
CA SER A 95 15.78 -19.19 36.24
C SER A 95 15.41 -19.36 34.75
N SER A 96 14.47 -20.23 34.37
CA SER A 96 14.17 -20.52 32.95
C SER A 96 12.90 -21.37 32.70
N GLY A 97 11.70 -20.93 33.09
CA GLY A 97 10.45 -21.73 32.97
C GLY A 97 9.49 -21.30 31.85
N PHE A 98 9.58 -21.90 30.67
CA PHE A 98 8.49 -21.89 29.68
C PHE A 98 7.45 -22.95 30.07
N PHE A 99 6.15 -22.60 30.11
CA PHE A 99 5.10 -23.61 30.20
C PHE A 99 4.79 -24.11 28.80
N THR A 100 5.11 -25.36 28.51
CA THR A 100 4.94 -25.95 27.18
C THR A 100 3.84 -27.00 27.19
N PHE A 101 2.75 -26.73 26.47
CA PHE A 101 1.64 -27.65 26.24
C PHE A 101 1.87 -28.39 24.93
N VAL A 102 1.83 -29.72 24.93
CA VAL A 102 2.03 -30.55 23.73
C VAL A 102 1.05 -31.73 23.70
N ASN A 103 1.01 -32.41 22.56
CA ASN A 103 0.35 -33.68 22.27
C ASN A 103 -1.13 -33.76 22.64
N GLY A 104 -1.96 -32.83 22.16
CA GLY A 104 -3.41 -32.90 22.44
C GLY A 104 -3.84 -32.25 23.74
N SER A 105 -2.98 -31.42 24.36
CA SER A 105 -3.33 -30.77 25.62
C SER A 105 -4.24 -29.56 25.41
N VAL A 106 -5.18 -29.33 26.31
CA VAL A 106 -6.06 -28.16 26.31
C VAL A 106 -5.90 -27.40 27.62
N LEU A 107 -5.55 -26.12 27.57
CA LEU A 107 -5.67 -25.19 28.69
C LEU A 107 -6.90 -24.33 28.48
N GLU A 108 -7.84 -24.36 29.41
CA GLU A 108 -9.07 -23.59 29.37
C GLU A 108 -9.17 -22.66 30.58
N ILE A 109 -9.35 -21.37 30.33
CA ILE A 109 -9.56 -20.33 31.31
C ILE A 109 -10.98 -19.81 31.10
N ASP A 110 -11.86 -20.08 32.05
CA ASP A 110 -13.31 -19.96 31.87
C ASP A 110 -13.92 -19.35 33.14
N ASP A 111 -13.98 -18.00 33.22
CA ASP A 111 -14.76 -17.17 34.17
C ASP A 111 -14.20 -15.71 34.25
N VAL A 112 -15.08 -14.71 34.47
CA VAL A 112 -14.78 -13.27 34.55
C VAL A 112 -13.79 -12.91 35.66
N HIS A 113 -13.72 -13.72 36.72
CA HIS A 113 -12.80 -13.51 37.84
C HIS A 113 -11.45 -14.20 37.66
N SER A 114 -11.29 -15.01 36.62
CA SER A 114 -10.06 -15.75 36.36
C SER A 114 -9.05 -14.84 35.66
N GLN A 115 -8.00 -14.46 36.40
CA GLN A 115 -6.87 -13.69 35.87
C GLN A 115 -5.56 -14.43 36.09
N ILE A 116 -4.87 -14.82 35.02
CA ILE A 116 -3.50 -15.35 35.15
C ILE A 116 -2.52 -14.24 34.84
N TYR A 117 -1.68 -13.90 35.81
CA TYR A 117 -0.53 -13.00 35.64
C TYR A 117 0.74 -13.82 35.56
N LYS A 118 1.67 -13.47 34.66
CA LYS A 118 2.99 -14.09 34.60
C LYS A 118 4.07 -13.02 34.40
N ASN A 119 5.02 -12.94 35.32
CA ASN A 119 5.97 -11.83 35.45
C ASN A 119 7.44 -12.26 35.63
N ASP A 120 7.96 -13.12 34.73
CA ASP A 120 9.39 -13.48 34.72
C ASP A 120 10.06 -13.20 33.37
N ALA A 121 11.26 -12.61 33.42
CA ALA A 121 12.06 -12.12 32.28
C ALA A 121 12.36 -13.12 31.13
N PHE A 122 12.09 -14.42 31.33
CA PHE A 122 12.28 -15.49 30.34
C PHE A 122 11.07 -16.42 30.21
N SER A 123 9.87 -15.94 30.53
CA SER A 123 8.71 -16.80 30.72
C SER A 123 7.59 -16.53 29.70
N GLY A 124 7.30 -17.53 28.87
CA GLY A 124 6.15 -17.56 27.97
C GLY A 124 5.27 -18.79 28.20
N ILE A 125 4.08 -18.79 27.61
CA ILE A 125 3.37 -20.04 27.30
C ILE A 125 3.79 -20.45 25.90
N ASN A 126 4.11 -21.73 25.72
CA ASN A 126 4.31 -22.36 24.44
C ASN A 126 3.16 -23.35 24.20
N ILE A 127 2.26 -23.02 23.28
CA ILE A 127 1.26 -23.98 22.79
C ILE A 127 1.88 -24.73 21.60
N GLY A 128 2.32 -25.95 21.87
CA GLY A 128 2.93 -26.85 20.91
C GLY A 128 1.95 -27.88 20.35
N ALA A 129 2.46 -29.07 20.01
CA ALA A 129 1.80 -30.10 19.22
C ALA A 129 0.31 -30.33 19.51
N ASP A 130 -0.55 -30.18 18.51
CA ASP A 130 -1.98 -30.54 18.58
C ASP A 130 -2.67 -30.01 19.85
N SER A 131 -2.21 -28.89 20.39
CA SER A 131 -2.65 -28.35 21.68
C SER A 131 -3.47 -27.09 21.49
N GLU A 132 -4.28 -26.79 22.50
CA GLU A 132 -5.26 -25.70 22.46
C GLU A 132 -5.20 -24.85 23.73
N LEU A 133 -5.24 -23.53 23.55
CA LEU A 133 -5.56 -22.57 24.60
C LEU A 133 -6.99 -22.06 24.38
N ARG A 134 -7.83 -22.02 25.42
CA ARG A 134 -9.17 -21.43 25.40
C ARG A 134 -9.27 -20.36 26.49
N ILE A 135 -9.75 -19.18 26.12
CA ILE A 135 -10.07 -18.09 27.04
C ILE A 135 -11.50 -17.67 26.78
N THR A 136 -12.39 -17.91 27.73
CA THR A 136 -13.83 -17.76 27.56
C THR A 136 -14.48 -17.02 28.72
N ASN A 137 -15.72 -16.58 28.51
CA ASN A 137 -16.61 -16.06 29.54
C ASN A 137 -15.96 -14.93 30.37
N GLU A 138 -15.48 -13.89 29.69
CA GLU A 138 -14.83 -12.70 30.28
C GLU A 138 -13.50 -12.96 31.01
N ALA A 139 -12.95 -14.18 30.94
CA ALA A 139 -11.65 -14.50 31.51
C ALA A 139 -10.52 -13.66 30.89
N THR A 140 -9.50 -13.34 31.69
CA THR A 140 -8.34 -12.55 31.23
C THR A 140 -7.04 -13.30 31.45
N PHE A 141 -6.24 -13.42 30.39
CA PHE A 141 -4.87 -13.94 30.46
C PHE A 141 -3.88 -12.80 30.26
N VAL A 142 -2.96 -12.59 31.20
CA VAL A 142 -1.99 -11.48 31.18
C VAL A 142 -0.55 -11.99 31.29
N THR A 143 0.30 -11.58 30.37
CA THR A 143 1.76 -11.81 30.47
C THR A 143 2.51 -10.49 30.46
N SER A 144 3.27 -10.24 31.50
CA SER A 144 4.05 -9.02 31.68
C SER A 144 5.53 -9.36 31.71
N SER A 145 6.26 -9.00 30.66
CA SER A 145 7.73 -9.06 30.56
C SER A 145 8.34 -10.43 30.30
N GLY A 146 8.99 -10.55 29.14
CA GLY A 146 9.91 -11.60 28.77
C GLY A 146 10.75 -11.14 27.58
N LEU A 147 12.01 -11.59 27.47
CA LEU A 147 12.88 -11.36 26.28
C LEU A 147 12.26 -11.90 24.98
N LEU A 148 11.32 -12.84 25.10
CA LEU A 148 10.44 -13.37 24.07
C LEU A 148 9.04 -13.45 24.69
N GLY A 149 8.02 -12.85 24.08
CA GLY A 149 6.63 -12.96 24.52
C GLY A 149 6.07 -14.40 24.46
N PRO A 150 4.78 -14.63 24.80
CA PRO A 150 4.15 -15.93 24.61
C PRO A 150 4.25 -16.40 23.15
N ILE A 151 4.37 -17.71 22.97
CA ILE A 151 4.51 -18.36 21.67
C ILE A 151 3.34 -19.31 21.46
N ILE A 152 2.59 -19.13 20.39
CA ILE A 152 1.62 -20.11 19.90
C ILE A 152 2.26 -20.77 18.67
N GLY A 153 2.83 -21.97 18.77
CA GLY A 153 3.55 -22.64 17.68
C GLY A 153 4.83 -23.39 18.09
N PHE A 154 5.58 -23.92 17.11
CA PHE A 154 6.47 -25.08 17.31
C PHE A 154 7.97 -24.79 17.26
N LYS A 155 8.66 -24.97 18.39
CA LYS A 155 10.13 -25.06 18.35
C LYS A 155 10.63 -26.30 17.60
N THR A 156 9.90 -27.42 17.58
CA THR A 156 10.31 -28.65 16.87
C THR A 156 9.10 -29.51 16.46
N GLY A 157 9.07 -30.01 15.21
CA GLY A 157 8.11 -31.03 14.75
C GLY A 157 6.88 -30.49 13.98
N SER A 158 6.18 -31.41 13.29
CA SER A 158 5.13 -31.13 12.28
C SER A 158 3.70 -31.11 12.84
N GLN A 159 3.12 -29.95 13.17
CA GLN A 159 1.95 -29.96 14.10
C GLN A 159 0.99 -28.74 13.94
N LYS A 160 -0.19 -28.82 14.60
CA LYS A 160 -1.20 -27.74 14.71
C LYS A 160 -1.33 -27.20 16.13
N ALA A 161 -1.34 -25.88 16.32
CA ALA A 161 -1.44 -25.24 17.64
C ALA A 161 -2.51 -24.17 17.54
N THR A 162 -3.45 -24.16 18.48
CA THR A 162 -4.61 -23.27 18.40
C THR A 162 -4.78 -22.48 19.69
N ALA A 163 -5.07 -21.19 19.61
CA ALA A 163 -5.63 -20.41 20.71
C ALA A 163 -7.01 -19.89 20.28
N ASN A 164 -8.01 -20.05 21.14
CA ASN A 164 -9.38 -19.59 20.92
C ASN A 164 -9.77 -18.65 22.07
N ILE A 165 -10.09 -17.41 21.73
CA ILE A 165 -10.50 -16.37 22.66
C ILE A 165 -11.93 -15.98 22.28
N SER A 166 -12.90 -16.22 23.15
CA SER A 166 -14.30 -15.98 22.82
C SER A 166 -15.14 -15.59 24.02
N SER A 167 -16.41 -15.27 23.80
CA SER A 167 -17.34 -14.91 24.87
C SER A 167 -16.78 -13.82 25.80
N SER A 168 -16.26 -12.75 25.21
CA SER A 168 -15.63 -11.62 25.90
C SER A 168 -14.31 -11.92 26.63
N GLY A 169 -13.67 -13.06 26.33
CA GLY A 169 -12.34 -13.39 26.83
C GLY A 169 -11.25 -12.43 26.34
N ARG A 170 -10.18 -12.26 27.14
CA ARG A 170 -9.14 -11.26 26.89
C ARG A 170 -7.74 -11.87 27.00
N PHE A 171 -6.89 -11.61 26.01
CA PHE A 171 -5.47 -12.00 26.04
C PHE A 171 -4.59 -10.75 25.96
N ILE A 172 -3.81 -10.48 27.01
CA ILE A 172 -2.97 -9.29 27.12
C ILE A 172 -1.51 -9.72 27.27
N ALA A 173 -0.64 -9.30 26.36
CA ALA A 173 0.78 -9.62 26.41
C ALA A 173 1.67 -8.40 26.16
N SER A 174 2.95 -8.50 26.54
CA SER A 174 3.96 -7.55 26.04
C SER A 174 4.18 -7.80 24.55
N ASP A 175 4.63 -8.98 24.18
CA ASP A 175 4.79 -9.42 22.79
C ASP A 175 4.02 -10.71 22.57
N LEU A 176 3.63 -11.06 21.36
CA LEU A 176 3.00 -12.34 21.02
C LEU A 176 3.59 -12.87 19.71
N LEU A 177 4.05 -14.12 19.72
CA LEU A 177 4.61 -14.80 18.55
C LEU A 177 3.67 -15.93 18.13
N VAL A 178 3.24 -15.93 16.87
CA VAL A 178 2.39 -16.97 16.27
C VAL A 178 3.17 -17.69 15.17
N ALA A 179 3.28 -19.01 15.28
CA ALA A 179 4.04 -19.91 14.42
C ALA A 179 5.56 -19.62 14.37
N LEU A 180 6.25 -19.75 15.51
CA LEU A 180 7.71 -19.79 15.57
C LEU A 180 8.22 -21.20 15.20
N THR A 181 9.16 -21.35 14.25
CA THR A 181 9.78 -22.65 13.89
C THR A 181 11.31 -22.66 14.02
N ASP A 182 11.93 -23.70 14.60
CA ASP A 182 13.40 -23.88 14.67
C ASP A 182 13.92 -25.03 13.76
N SER A 183 13.03 -25.70 12.99
CA SER A 183 13.41 -26.96 12.32
C SER A 183 13.55 -26.84 10.80
N THR A 184 14.42 -27.70 10.25
CA THR A 184 14.59 -27.94 8.81
C THR A 184 13.53 -28.88 8.23
N ASP A 185 12.40 -29.09 8.93
CA ASP A 185 11.39 -30.07 8.52
C ASP A 185 10.59 -29.60 7.30
N THR A 186 10.38 -30.52 6.35
CA THR A 186 9.64 -30.27 5.11
C THR A 186 8.13 -30.42 5.26
N VAL A 187 7.59 -30.44 6.48
CA VAL A 187 6.18 -30.76 6.73
C VAL A 187 5.40 -29.50 7.12
N GLU A 188 4.20 -29.35 6.56
CA GLU A 188 3.32 -28.22 6.83
C GLU A 188 2.97 -28.11 8.33
N SER A 189 3.15 -26.92 8.90
CA SER A 189 2.84 -26.61 10.30
C SER A 189 1.99 -25.34 10.37
N LEU A 190 0.94 -25.35 11.20
CA LEU A 190 -0.01 -24.25 11.33
C LEU A 190 -0.20 -23.87 12.80
N ALA A 191 0.09 -22.62 13.16
CA ALA A 191 -0.36 -22.05 14.42
C ALA A 191 -1.47 -21.03 14.15
N LYS A 192 -2.58 -21.17 14.87
CA LYS A 192 -3.80 -20.38 14.64
C LYS A 192 -4.25 -19.72 15.94
N VAL A 193 -4.58 -18.44 15.88
CA VAL A 193 -5.25 -17.72 16.97
C VAL A 193 -6.58 -17.20 16.44
N ASN A 194 -7.68 -17.60 17.05
CA ASN A 194 -9.01 -17.10 16.73
C ASN A 194 -9.52 -16.26 17.90
N VAL A 195 -10.00 -15.06 17.60
CA VAL A 195 -10.67 -14.16 18.55
C VAL A 195 -12.04 -13.87 18.00
N SER A 196 -13.09 -14.23 18.74
CA SER A 196 -14.45 -14.06 18.24
C SER A 196 -15.45 -13.62 19.30
N GLY A 197 -16.44 -12.83 18.87
CA GLY A 197 -17.52 -12.36 19.73
C GLY A 197 -17.24 -11.00 20.37
N ALA A 198 -18.32 -10.27 20.63
CA ALA A 198 -18.27 -8.92 21.20
C ALA A 198 -17.44 -8.88 22.50
N ASN A 199 -16.60 -7.85 22.62
CA ASN A 199 -15.68 -7.61 23.74
C ASN A 199 -14.58 -8.67 23.93
N SER A 200 -14.45 -9.66 23.03
CA SER A 200 -13.27 -10.53 23.02
C SER A 200 -12.09 -9.75 22.44
N GLU A 201 -10.92 -9.82 23.06
CA GLU A 201 -9.78 -9.03 22.59
C GLU A 201 -8.41 -9.71 22.74
N ILE A 202 -7.51 -9.35 21.82
CA ILE A 202 -6.06 -9.47 22.01
C ILE A 202 -5.47 -8.07 22.18
N THR A 203 -4.62 -7.89 23.17
CA THR A 203 -3.83 -6.68 23.35
C THR A 203 -2.34 -7.02 23.46
N THR A 204 -1.50 -6.44 22.60
CA THR A 204 -0.04 -6.50 22.70
C THR A 204 0.52 -5.11 22.98
N ARG A 205 1.41 -4.98 23.98
CA ARG A 205 2.05 -3.69 24.32
C ARG A 205 3.33 -3.41 23.54
N GLY A 206 3.89 -4.42 22.90
CA GLY A 206 5.08 -4.40 22.07
C GLY A 206 4.72 -4.87 20.67
N SER A 207 5.06 -6.12 20.35
CA SER A 207 4.88 -6.69 19.01
C SER A 207 3.91 -7.86 18.96
N LEU A 208 3.10 -7.94 17.90
CA LEU A 208 2.45 -9.18 17.46
C LEU A 208 3.15 -9.65 16.18
N SER A 209 3.85 -10.77 16.21
CA SER A 209 4.49 -11.33 15.03
C SER A 209 3.86 -12.66 14.61
N ILE A 210 3.43 -12.75 13.36
CA ILE A 210 2.67 -13.86 12.78
C ILE A 210 3.48 -14.50 11.67
N GLY A 211 3.73 -15.80 11.74
CA GLY A 211 4.55 -16.51 10.76
C GLY A 211 6.04 -16.18 10.94
N VAL A 212 6.61 -16.57 12.08
CA VAL A 212 7.99 -16.21 12.46
C VAL A 212 8.95 -17.37 12.18
N SER A 213 10.00 -17.15 11.38
CA SER A 213 11.10 -18.12 11.27
C SER A 213 12.05 -17.99 12.45
N GLY A 214 12.47 -19.11 13.05
CA GLY A 214 13.42 -19.13 14.15
C GLY A 214 14.80 -18.62 13.75
N PHE A 215 15.55 -18.18 14.76
CA PHE A 215 16.85 -17.49 14.64
C PHE A 215 18.02 -18.36 14.13
N SER A 216 17.76 -19.56 13.59
CA SER A 216 18.82 -20.48 13.16
C SER A 216 19.28 -20.18 11.73
N SER A 217 20.60 -20.24 11.50
CA SER A 217 21.26 -19.79 10.29
C SER A 217 21.11 -20.72 9.07
N SER A 218 20.24 -21.74 9.12
CA SER A 218 20.09 -22.74 8.06
C SER A 218 18.81 -22.53 7.25
N THR A 219 18.98 -21.98 6.06
CA THR A 219 17.97 -21.49 5.11
C THR A 219 17.27 -22.58 4.27
N SER A 220 16.85 -23.72 4.84
CA SER A 220 16.21 -24.80 4.07
C SER A 220 14.68 -24.67 4.01
N ASP A 221 14.04 -25.36 3.03
CA ASP A 221 12.62 -25.37 2.61
C ASP A 221 11.49 -25.32 3.69
N ALA A 222 11.82 -25.47 4.98
CA ALA A 222 10.91 -25.46 6.11
C ALA A 222 10.17 -24.13 6.35
N THR A 223 10.75 -22.99 5.96
CA THR A 223 10.13 -21.66 6.14
C THR A 223 8.91 -21.44 5.24
N ALA A 224 8.86 -22.08 4.07
CA ALA A 224 7.71 -22.01 3.17
C ALA A 224 6.52 -22.87 3.62
N ASN A 225 6.74 -23.83 4.53
CA ASN A 225 5.73 -24.78 4.99
C ASN A 225 5.17 -24.44 6.38
N THR A 226 5.71 -23.41 7.05
CA THR A 226 5.19 -22.94 8.34
C THR A 226 4.25 -21.76 8.11
N ARG A 227 3.07 -21.81 8.71
CA ARG A 227 2.07 -20.74 8.63
C ARG A 227 1.59 -20.31 10.02
N GLY A 228 1.68 -19.01 10.29
CA GLY A 228 0.94 -18.36 11.37
C GLY A 228 -0.34 -17.75 10.84
N GLU A 229 -1.44 -17.89 11.58
CA GLU A 229 -2.73 -17.32 11.22
C GLU A 229 -3.36 -16.70 12.46
N VAL A 230 -3.81 -15.46 12.35
CA VAL A 230 -4.60 -14.78 13.37
C VAL A 230 -5.89 -14.30 12.72
N ILE A 231 -7.04 -14.67 13.31
CA ILE A 231 -8.37 -14.28 12.85
C ILE A 231 -9.06 -13.52 13.98
N ILE A 232 -9.49 -12.29 13.71
CA ILE A 232 -10.30 -11.47 14.60
C ILE A 232 -11.66 -11.29 13.93
N GLU A 233 -12.74 -11.75 14.59
CA GLU A 233 -14.06 -11.80 13.98
C GLU A 233 -15.24 -11.49 14.91
N ASN A 234 -16.41 -11.19 14.33
CA ASN A 234 -17.70 -11.13 15.04
C ASN A 234 -17.74 -10.14 16.23
N GLY A 235 -17.28 -8.92 16.02
CA GLY A 235 -17.23 -7.83 17.01
C GLY A 235 -16.05 -7.90 17.99
N ALA A 236 -15.08 -8.78 17.73
CA ALA A 236 -13.84 -8.85 18.50
C ALA A 236 -12.88 -7.69 18.16
N ALA A 237 -11.84 -7.54 18.99
CA ALA A 237 -10.85 -6.48 18.81
C ALA A 237 -9.39 -6.96 18.92
N LEU A 238 -8.49 -6.28 18.19
CA LEU A 238 -7.04 -6.44 18.30
C LEU A 238 -6.39 -5.06 18.53
N TYR A 239 -5.65 -4.92 19.62
CA TYR A 239 -4.92 -3.70 19.94
C TYR A 239 -3.42 -3.98 20.07
N ALA A 240 -2.63 -3.50 19.13
CA ALA A 240 -1.18 -3.46 19.20
C ALA A 240 -0.72 -2.01 19.33
N THR A 241 -1.23 -1.32 20.35
CA THR A 241 -0.98 0.11 20.61
C THR A 241 -0.27 0.28 21.95
N ASN A 242 0.81 1.04 21.95
CA ASN A 242 1.47 1.47 23.17
C ASN A 242 1.94 2.92 23.00
N ALA A 243 1.69 3.74 24.02
CA ALA A 243 2.07 5.14 24.04
C ALA A 243 3.60 5.35 24.10
N ASP A 244 4.34 4.36 24.60
CA ASP A 244 5.78 4.50 24.88
C ASP A 244 6.71 3.77 23.88
N ASP A 245 6.28 2.63 23.28
CA ASP A 245 7.19 1.71 22.54
C ASP A 245 6.76 1.36 21.10
N GLY A 246 5.80 2.08 20.50
CA GLY A 246 5.51 1.92 19.06
C GLY A 246 4.93 0.55 18.70
N GLY A 247 3.76 0.22 19.25
CA GLY A 247 3.13 -1.09 19.07
C GLY A 247 3.06 -1.53 17.60
N THR A 248 3.56 -2.73 17.32
CA THR A 248 3.85 -3.21 15.96
C THR A 248 3.18 -4.56 15.66
N ILE A 249 2.56 -4.70 14.50
CA ILE A 249 2.11 -5.97 13.94
C ILE A 249 3.05 -6.38 12.79
N ASN A 250 3.61 -7.57 12.84
CA ASN A 250 4.40 -8.14 11.75
C ASN A 250 3.70 -9.38 11.19
N VAL A 251 3.28 -9.31 9.94
CA VAL A 251 2.66 -10.43 9.20
C VAL A 251 3.69 -11.00 8.24
N GLY A 252 4.06 -12.25 8.47
CA GLY A 252 5.08 -13.00 7.72
C GLY A 252 6.47 -12.46 7.98
N ASP A 253 7.04 -12.85 9.12
CA ASP A 253 8.41 -12.54 9.55
C ASP A 253 9.34 -13.73 9.30
N GLY A 254 9.62 -13.97 8.02
CA GLY A 254 10.46 -15.09 7.56
C GLY A 254 9.76 -16.45 7.38
N ALA A 255 8.47 -16.57 7.72
CA ALA A 255 7.59 -17.68 7.31
C ALA A 255 6.25 -17.13 6.76
N ASN A 256 5.30 -18.00 6.37
CA ASN A 256 3.98 -17.52 5.91
C ASN A 256 3.19 -16.97 7.09
N GLY A 257 2.62 -15.78 6.95
CA GLY A 257 1.78 -15.16 7.96
C GLY A 257 0.47 -14.70 7.36
N GLN A 258 -0.63 -14.85 8.10
CA GLN A 258 -1.91 -14.30 7.72
C GLN A 258 -2.59 -13.63 8.92
N LEU A 259 -3.08 -12.41 8.72
CA LEU A 259 -3.97 -11.71 9.63
C LEU A 259 -5.29 -11.44 8.91
N VAL A 260 -6.41 -11.90 9.48
CA VAL A 260 -7.76 -11.67 8.97
C VAL A 260 -8.56 -10.89 10.00
N ILE A 261 -9.13 -9.75 9.58
CA ILE A 261 -10.06 -8.94 10.36
C ILE A 261 -11.41 -9.00 9.65
N SER A 262 -12.44 -9.54 10.32
CA SER A 262 -13.77 -9.66 9.72
C SER A 262 -14.93 -9.34 10.65
N ASP A 263 -15.74 -8.35 10.31
CA ASP A 263 -16.74 -7.77 11.25
C ASP A 263 -16.08 -7.43 12.61
N ALA A 264 -14.87 -6.86 12.58
CA ALA A 264 -14.03 -6.67 13.77
C ALA A 264 -13.14 -5.42 13.65
N THR A 265 -12.54 -5.00 14.76
CA THR A 265 -11.66 -3.82 14.79
C THR A 265 -10.24 -4.18 15.15
N ALA A 266 -9.25 -3.63 14.44
CA ALA A 266 -7.85 -3.73 14.77
C ALA A 266 -7.15 -2.36 14.77
N GLU A 267 -6.22 -2.16 15.69
CA GLU A 267 -5.43 -0.93 15.80
C GLU A 267 -3.96 -1.25 16.10
N ALA A 268 -3.03 -0.60 15.39
CA ALA A 268 -1.59 -0.73 15.60
C ALA A 268 -0.88 0.56 15.21
N ASN A 269 0.27 0.90 15.81
CA ASN A 269 1.02 2.07 15.33
C ASN A 269 1.71 1.73 13.99
N ILE A 270 2.35 0.56 13.92
CA ILE A 270 3.07 0.08 12.73
C ILE A 270 2.58 -1.31 12.35
N THR A 271 2.29 -1.52 11.07
CA THR A 271 2.05 -2.85 10.51
C THR A 271 3.03 -3.13 9.37
N ASN A 272 3.72 -4.27 9.42
CA ASN A 272 4.58 -4.75 8.36
C ASN A 272 4.00 -6.05 7.78
N VAL A 273 3.84 -6.13 6.47
CA VAL A 273 3.33 -7.32 5.77
C VAL A 273 4.38 -7.78 4.76
N GLY A 274 4.96 -8.97 4.96
CA GLY A 274 6.03 -9.46 4.09
C GLY A 274 7.40 -8.89 4.45
N GLN A 275 7.80 -9.07 5.72
CA GLN A 275 9.10 -8.66 6.23
C GLN A 275 10.03 -9.87 6.44
N SER A 276 11.34 -9.63 6.54
CA SER A 276 12.27 -10.65 7.00
C SER A 276 13.39 -10.02 7.80
N HIS A 277 13.50 -10.37 9.08
CA HIS A 277 14.65 -9.95 9.92
C HIS A 277 15.96 -10.68 9.58
N LEU A 278 15.94 -11.70 8.71
CA LEU A 278 17.08 -12.59 8.50
C LEU A 278 18.12 -12.09 7.49
N GLY A 279 17.90 -10.98 6.78
CA GLY A 279 18.90 -10.36 5.89
C GLY A 279 19.50 -11.27 4.80
N THR A 280 18.96 -12.47 4.59
CA THR A 280 19.48 -13.47 3.66
C THR A 280 18.67 -13.48 2.37
N THR A 281 19.38 -13.42 1.25
CA THR A 281 18.84 -13.27 -0.11
C THR A 281 18.09 -14.50 -0.64
N ALA A 282 17.96 -15.58 0.13
CA ALA A 282 17.40 -16.84 -0.32
C ALA A 282 15.88 -16.97 -0.08
N LEU A 283 15.27 -16.10 0.73
CA LEU A 283 13.86 -16.21 1.16
C LEU A 283 12.87 -15.42 0.29
N THR A 284 13.36 -14.61 -0.64
CA THR A 284 12.61 -13.48 -1.23
C THR A 284 11.47 -13.85 -2.20
N SER A 285 11.22 -15.13 -2.49
CA SER A 285 10.21 -15.53 -3.50
C SER A 285 9.24 -16.63 -3.08
N ARG A 286 9.24 -17.07 -1.80
CA ARG A 286 8.46 -18.24 -1.37
C ARG A 286 7.56 -18.01 -0.16
N THR A 287 7.83 -16.99 0.65
CA THR A 287 6.98 -16.67 1.79
C THR A 287 5.92 -15.67 1.38
N LEU A 288 4.67 -16.04 1.64
CA LEU A 288 3.48 -15.26 1.37
C LEU A 288 2.92 -14.71 2.68
N SER A 289 2.75 -13.40 2.73
CA SER A 289 2.24 -12.69 3.91
C SER A 289 1.00 -11.93 3.53
N GLU A 290 -0.10 -12.16 4.25
CA GLU A 290 -1.41 -11.65 3.88
C GLU A 290 -2.09 -10.92 5.03
N LEU A 291 -2.52 -9.69 4.79
CA LEU A 291 -3.47 -8.98 5.63
C LEU A 291 -4.79 -8.88 4.88
N VAL A 292 -5.87 -9.36 5.49
CA VAL A 292 -7.22 -9.34 4.91
C VAL A 292 -8.15 -8.58 5.86
N ILE A 293 -8.85 -7.58 5.33
CA ILE A 293 -9.88 -6.80 6.03
C ILE A 293 -11.16 -6.97 5.23
N ASP A 294 -12.13 -7.68 5.79
CA ASP A 294 -13.29 -8.18 5.03
C ASP A 294 -14.58 -8.08 5.84
N ASP A 295 -15.68 -7.63 5.25
CA ASP A 295 -17.02 -7.43 5.85
C ASP A 295 -17.28 -5.98 6.34
N ASP A 296 -18.58 -5.62 6.43
CA ASP A 296 -19.07 -4.24 6.49
C ASP A 296 -18.60 -3.44 7.72
N SER A 297 -18.29 -4.14 8.83
CA SER A 297 -17.80 -3.53 10.06
C SER A 297 -16.30 -3.75 10.29
N ALA A 298 -15.60 -4.38 9.34
CA ALA A 298 -14.18 -4.65 9.50
C ALA A 298 -13.38 -3.36 9.36
N GLU A 299 -12.68 -2.96 10.42
CA GLU A 299 -11.84 -1.77 10.43
C GLU A 299 -10.43 -2.10 10.92
N MET A 300 -9.41 -1.60 10.23
CA MET A 300 -8.05 -1.57 10.74
C MET A 300 -7.48 -0.16 10.69
N ARG A 301 -6.92 0.32 11.81
CA ARG A 301 -6.29 1.64 11.90
C ARG A 301 -4.80 1.53 12.21
N MET A 302 -3.97 2.29 11.50
CA MET A 302 -2.55 2.39 11.80
C MET A 302 -1.87 3.68 11.36
N ASP A 303 -0.74 4.01 11.96
CA ASP A 303 0.07 5.17 11.53
C ASP A 303 0.90 4.82 10.30
N THR A 304 1.50 3.62 10.27
CA THR A 304 2.40 3.20 9.18
C THR A 304 2.11 1.77 8.72
N LEU A 305 2.01 1.58 7.41
CA LEU A 305 1.91 0.28 6.75
C LEU A 305 3.08 0.08 5.77
N ASN A 306 3.91 -0.94 6.00
CA ASN A 306 4.96 -1.35 5.07
C ASN A 306 4.65 -2.72 4.50
N ILE A 307 4.75 -2.87 3.17
CA ILE A 307 4.32 -4.08 2.47
C ILE A 307 5.43 -4.54 1.53
N GLY A 308 5.85 -5.79 1.63
CA GLY A 308 6.82 -6.40 0.73
C GLY A 308 8.21 -5.80 0.84
N ASP A 309 8.85 -5.89 2.01
CA ASP A 309 10.21 -5.40 2.25
C ASP A 309 11.28 -6.38 1.77
N GLN A 310 11.22 -7.63 2.23
CA GLN A 310 12.16 -8.69 1.81
C GLN A 310 11.43 -9.87 1.19
N THR A 311 10.13 -10.02 1.44
CA THR A 311 9.30 -11.14 0.99
C THR A 311 8.06 -10.64 0.27
N GLN A 312 7.11 -11.53 -0.05
CA GLN A 312 5.86 -11.14 -0.67
C GLN A 312 4.85 -10.71 0.41
N GLY A 313 4.35 -9.48 0.27
CA GLY A 313 3.31 -8.92 1.12
C GLY A 313 2.07 -8.56 0.31
N HIS A 314 0.91 -9.00 0.75
CA HIS A 314 -0.37 -8.74 0.11
C HIS A 314 -1.36 -8.21 1.15
N VAL A 315 -2.04 -7.13 0.80
CA VAL A 315 -3.13 -6.56 1.60
C VAL A 315 -4.38 -6.53 0.75
N THR A 316 -5.47 -7.09 1.26
CA THR A 316 -6.79 -7.06 0.62
C THR A 316 -7.80 -6.40 1.54
N VAL A 317 -8.58 -5.47 1.00
CA VAL A 317 -9.71 -4.83 1.69
C VAL A 317 -10.96 -5.03 0.84
N SER A 318 -11.97 -5.70 1.38
CA SER A 318 -13.16 -6.12 0.64
C SER A 318 -14.45 -6.00 1.45
N ASN A 319 -15.58 -6.12 0.74
CA ASN A 319 -16.93 -6.19 1.34
C ASN A 319 -17.19 -5.06 2.33
N ASN A 320 -16.97 -3.81 1.89
CA ASN A 320 -17.09 -2.58 2.69
C ASN A 320 -16.19 -2.46 3.94
N GLY A 321 -15.23 -3.36 4.11
CA GLY A 321 -14.16 -3.20 5.09
C GLY A 321 -13.35 -1.91 4.85
N THR A 322 -12.78 -1.34 5.91
CA THR A 322 -12.05 -0.07 5.85
C THR A 322 -10.66 -0.17 6.46
N LEU A 323 -9.66 0.26 5.67
CA LEU A 323 -8.28 0.41 6.10
C LEU A 323 -7.96 1.90 6.28
N TYR A 324 -7.62 2.30 7.50
CA TYR A 324 -7.14 3.64 7.83
C TYR A 324 -5.62 3.61 8.02
N VAL A 325 -4.90 4.43 7.27
CA VAL A 325 -3.43 4.48 7.35
C VAL A 325 -2.88 5.88 7.11
N ASP A 326 -1.99 6.37 7.97
CA ASP A 326 -1.39 7.69 7.74
C ASP A 326 -0.30 7.64 6.65
N LYS A 327 0.56 6.61 6.70
CA LYS A 327 1.67 6.40 5.75
C LYS A 327 1.72 4.98 5.22
N MET A 328 1.88 4.82 3.92
CA MET A 328 1.96 3.52 3.27
C MET A 328 3.18 3.41 2.35
N THR A 329 3.92 2.31 2.47
CA THR A 329 5.01 1.93 1.55
C THR A 329 4.76 0.53 0.99
N ILE A 330 4.72 0.40 -0.33
CA ILE A 330 4.53 -0.87 -1.04
C ILE A 330 5.80 -1.18 -1.85
N GLY A 331 6.47 -2.27 -1.52
CA GLY A 331 7.69 -2.72 -2.17
C GLY A 331 8.92 -1.95 -1.70
N MET A 332 9.70 -2.58 -0.81
CA MET A 332 11.02 -2.10 -0.39
C MET A 332 12.09 -3.16 -0.70
N ASP A 333 13.37 -2.76 -0.59
CA ASP A 333 14.56 -3.61 -0.69
C ASP A 333 14.58 -4.70 -1.76
N LYS A 334 14.02 -5.89 -1.52
CA LYS A 334 13.95 -6.99 -2.51
C LYS A 334 12.57 -7.64 -2.58
N GLY A 335 11.66 -7.21 -1.71
CA GLY A 335 10.32 -7.76 -1.61
C GLY A 335 9.42 -7.30 -2.75
N GLN A 336 8.22 -7.87 -2.75
CA GLN A 336 7.14 -7.49 -3.63
C GLN A 336 5.90 -7.22 -2.78
N GLY A 337 5.34 -6.04 -2.92
CA GLY A 337 4.11 -5.64 -2.25
C GLY A 337 2.95 -5.48 -3.22
N SER A 338 1.75 -5.87 -2.81
CA SER A 338 0.52 -5.44 -3.46
C SER A 338 -0.58 -5.09 -2.46
N VAL A 339 -1.32 -4.03 -2.75
CA VAL A 339 -2.58 -3.69 -2.07
C VAL A 339 -3.71 -3.76 -3.07
N MET A 340 -4.79 -4.46 -2.71
CA MET A 340 -6.02 -4.55 -3.48
C MET A 340 -7.19 -4.10 -2.62
N ILE A 341 -7.88 -3.05 -3.05
CA ILE A 341 -9.15 -2.61 -2.47
C ILE A 341 -10.23 -2.99 -3.49
N GLU A 342 -11.23 -3.76 -3.07
CA GLU A 342 -12.26 -4.28 -3.97
C GLU A 342 -13.63 -4.42 -3.32
N SER A 343 -14.65 -4.69 -4.13
CA SER A 343 -15.99 -5.08 -3.66
C SER A 343 -16.57 -4.16 -2.57
N GLY A 344 -16.47 -2.83 -2.75
CA GLY A 344 -16.95 -1.83 -1.79
C GLY A 344 -15.96 -1.44 -0.69
N GLY A 345 -14.78 -2.07 -0.63
CA GLY A 345 -13.75 -1.76 0.34
C GLY A 345 -13.23 -0.31 0.25
N GLN A 346 -12.69 0.18 1.36
CA GLN A 346 -12.24 1.57 1.49
C GLN A 346 -10.82 1.68 2.02
N LEU A 347 -10.02 2.55 1.40
CA LEU A 347 -8.72 2.99 1.89
C LEU A 347 -8.78 4.47 2.25
N VAL A 348 -8.60 4.79 3.53
CA VAL A 348 -8.61 6.16 4.03
C VAL A 348 -7.22 6.52 4.52
N MET A 349 -6.63 7.59 3.95
CA MET A 349 -5.32 8.09 4.36
C MET A 349 -5.41 9.49 4.95
N ASN A 350 -5.05 9.65 6.22
CA ASN A 350 -5.15 10.91 6.96
C ASN A 350 -3.83 11.25 7.66
N THR A 351 -2.82 11.69 6.89
CA THR A 351 -1.54 12.08 7.48
C THR A 351 -1.58 13.50 8.06
N SER A 352 -0.91 13.70 9.19
CA SER A 352 -0.52 15.04 9.68
C SER A 352 0.89 15.45 9.22
N ASP A 353 1.64 14.52 8.62
CA ASP A 353 3.00 14.71 8.12
C ASP A 353 3.01 14.95 6.61
N ILE A 354 3.69 16.02 6.22
CA ILE A 354 3.79 16.55 4.85
C ILE A 354 4.87 15.90 3.99
N SER A 355 5.71 15.03 4.56
CA SER A 355 6.92 14.55 3.88
C SER A 355 6.62 13.58 2.75
N GLN A 356 5.99 12.43 3.02
CA GLN A 356 5.51 11.45 2.02
C GLN A 356 4.38 10.58 2.62
N SER A 357 3.25 10.46 1.95
CA SER A 357 2.10 9.66 2.44
C SER A 357 2.04 8.28 1.82
N LEU A 358 2.34 8.16 0.52
CA LEU A 358 2.29 6.91 -0.22
C LEU A 358 3.55 6.75 -1.08
N ILE A 359 4.19 5.59 -0.98
CA ILE A 359 5.26 5.17 -1.88
C ILE A 359 4.96 3.79 -2.44
N VAL A 360 5.01 3.62 -3.76
CA VAL A 360 4.85 2.32 -4.42
C VAL A 360 6.07 2.05 -5.29
N GLY A 361 6.84 1.03 -4.94
CA GLY A 361 8.13 0.70 -5.54
C GLY A 361 9.22 1.64 -5.05
N VAL A 362 10.01 1.18 -4.07
CA VAL A 362 11.22 1.84 -3.55
C VAL A 362 12.47 1.20 -4.18
N GLU A 363 13.62 1.85 -3.99
CA GLU A 363 14.93 1.38 -4.44
C GLU A 363 15.21 -0.06 -4.01
N GLY A 364 15.59 -0.90 -4.99
CA GLY A 364 15.96 -2.30 -4.78
C GLY A 364 14.88 -3.30 -5.17
N ALA A 365 13.59 -2.92 -5.11
CA ALA A 365 12.50 -3.84 -5.42
C ALA A 365 12.65 -4.40 -6.85
N LEU A 366 12.72 -5.73 -6.97
CA LEU A 366 13.05 -6.42 -8.22
C LEU A 366 11.82 -6.68 -9.11
N LEU A 367 10.62 -6.53 -8.53
CA LEU A 367 9.34 -6.86 -9.15
C LEU A 367 8.41 -5.65 -9.12
N THR A 368 7.38 -5.68 -9.95
CA THR A 368 6.33 -4.66 -9.99
C THR A 368 5.53 -4.67 -8.68
N ASN A 369 5.48 -3.52 -8.02
CA ASN A 369 4.67 -3.26 -6.83
C ASN A 369 3.39 -2.53 -7.21
N LYS A 370 2.26 -2.88 -6.58
CA LYS A 370 0.95 -2.44 -7.06
C LYS A 370 0.03 -1.95 -5.94
N LEU A 371 -0.69 -0.87 -6.23
CA LEU A 371 -1.91 -0.48 -5.53
C LEU A 371 -3.06 -0.53 -6.54
N THR A 372 -4.09 -1.33 -6.29
CA THR A 372 -5.24 -1.49 -7.19
C THR A 372 -6.53 -1.22 -6.43
N LEU A 373 -7.36 -0.31 -6.96
CA LEU A 373 -8.76 -0.12 -6.57
C LEU A 373 -9.62 -0.69 -7.69
N THR A 374 -10.56 -1.59 -7.39
CA THR A 374 -11.45 -2.17 -8.41
C THR A 374 -12.87 -2.43 -7.93
N GLY A 375 -13.85 -2.25 -8.81
CA GLY A 375 -15.27 -2.53 -8.52
C GLY A 375 -16.06 -1.34 -7.97
N ASP A 376 -17.37 -1.45 -8.04
CA ASP A 376 -18.31 -0.41 -7.59
C ASP A 376 -18.21 -0.17 -6.08
N ASN A 377 -18.46 1.07 -5.65
CA ASN A 377 -18.38 1.54 -4.25
C ASN A 377 -17.00 1.38 -3.58
N THR A 378 -16.01 0.85 -4.30
CA THR A 378 -14.62 0.81 -3.86
C THR A 378 -14.03 2.21 -3.92
N SER A 379 -13.37 2.65 -2.85
CA SER A 379 -12.79 3.99 -2.84
C SER A 379 -11.46 4.12 -2.10
N MET A 380 -10.67 5.09 -2.53
CA MET A 380 -9.56 5.64 -1.78
C MET A 380 -9.78 7.12 -1.53
N GLN A 381 -9.61 7.54 -0.28
CA GLN A 381 -9.74 8.93 0.12
C GLN A 381 -8.46 9.42 0.81
N LEU A 382 -7.94 10.56 0.35
CA LEU A 382 -6.87 11.28 1.02
C LEU A 382 -7.43 12.50 1.78
N GLY A 383 -7.14 12.60 3.09
CA GLY A 383 -7.42 13.78 3.92
C GLY A 383 -6.21 14.73 4.09
N ASN A 384 -6.44 15.86 4.76
CA ASN A 384 -5.52 17.00 4.81
C ASN A 384 -4.50 16.99 6.00
N PRO A 385 -3.31 17.64 5.89
CA PRO A 385 -2.77 18.32 4.71
C PRO A 385 -1.35 17.91 4.27
N VAL A 386 -1.15 17.99 2.94
CA VAL A 386 0.11 18.13 2.17
C VAL A 386 1.10 16.95 2.09
N GLY A 387 0.64 15.76 1.75
CA GLY A 387 1.54 14.66 1.37
C GLY A 387 2.14 14.79 -0.04
N GLN A 388 3.33 14.23 -0.24
CA GLN A 388 3.80 13.80 -1.56
C GLN A 388 3.46 12.32 -1.77
N MET A 389 2.98 11.96 -2.95
CA MET A 389 2.84 10.56 -3.37
C MET A 389 3.87 10.23 -4.44
N THR A 390 4.53 9.08 -4.29
CA THR A 390 5.58 8.65 -5.22
C THR A 390 5.33 7.22 -5.70
N ILE A 391 5.22 7.05 -7.02
CA ILE A 391 5.02 5.76 -7.66
C ILE A 391 6.22 5.49 -8.57
N GLY A 392 6.95 4.39 -8.34
CA GLY A 392 8.15 4.02 -9.07
C GLY A 392 9.39 4.84 -8.70
N GLN A 393 9.79 4.84 -7.42
CA GLN A 393 11.02 5.45 -6.93
C GLN A 393 12.18 4.46 -7.03
N SER A 394 13.00 4.55 -8.09
CA SER A 394 14.08 3.58 -8.35
C SER A 394 13.62 2.11 -8.48
N SER A 395 12.36 1.85 -8.80
CA SER A 395 11.86 0.53 -9.20
C SER A 395 10.55 0.70 -9.98
N HIS A 396 9.88 -0.41 -10.29
CA HIS A 396 8.57 -0.39 -10.95
C HIS A 396 7.44 -0.31 -9.91
N GLY A 397 6.70 0.79 -9.93
CA GLY A 397 5.49 0.99 -9.16
C GLY A 397 4.29 1.26 -10.06
N GLN A 398 3.14 0.72 -9.69
CA GLN A 398 1.90 0.87 -10.44
C GLN A 398 0.74 1.20 -9.51
N TRP A 399 -0.11 2.14 -9.93
CA TRP A 399 -1.37 2.47 -9.29
C TRP A 399 -2.51 2.36 -10.30
N GLU A 400 -3.54 1.59 -9.95
CA GLU A 400 -4.69 1.32 -10.81
C GLU A 400 -6.00 1.70 -10.12
N VAL A 401 -6.90 2.37 -10.84
CA VAL A 401 -8.28 2.68 -10.45
C VAL A 401 -9.21 2.15 -11.54
N LEU A 402 -9.88 1.03 -11.26
CA LEU A 402 -10.50 0.18 -12.28
C LEU A 402 -11.99 -0.07 -12.01
N ASN A 403 -12.73 -0.35 -13.07
CA ASN A 403 -14.07 -0.95 -13.04
C ASN A 403 -15.05 -0.33 -12.02
N GLY A 404 -15.21 1.00 -12.01
CA GLY A 404 -16.17 1.68 -11.14
C GLY A 404 -15.58 2.21 -9.82
N ALA A 405 -14.31 1.90 -9.53
CA ALA A 405 -13.65 2.37 -8.33
C ALA A 405 -13.33 3.88 -8.40
N SER A 406 -13.15 4.50 -7.24
CA SER A 406 -12.89 5.95 -7.15
C SER A 406 -11.69 6.30 -6.28
N TYR A 407 -10.94 7.30 -6.72
CA TYR A 407 -9.99 8.03 -5.90
C TYR A 407 -10.44 9.49 -5.75
N SER A 408 -10.44 10.00 -4.52
CA SER A 408 -10.74 11.40 -4.24
C SER A 408 -9.83 11.99 -3.17
N HIS A 409 -9.58 13.29 -3.29
CA HIS A 409 -8.94 14.11 -2.26
C HIS A 409 -9.95 15.10 -1.67
N VAL A 410 -10.00 15.18 -0.34
CA VAL A 410 -10.88 16.14 0.34
C VAL A 410 -10.10 17.41 0.66
N ASP A 411 -10.29 18.43 -0.18
CA ASP A 411 -9.77 19.78 0.04
C ASP A 411 -10.43 20.41 1.28
N ASP A 412 -9.62 20.84 2.24
CA ASP A 412 -10.02 21.56 3.45
C ASP A 412 -10.13 23.07 3.21
N GLY A 413 -9.86 23.52 1.99
CA GLY A 413 -9.84 24.93 1.61
C GLY A 413 -8.52 25.63 1.96
N SER A 414 -7.46 24.89 2.33
CA SER A 414 -6.13 25.45 2.58
C SER A 414 -5.47 26.04 1.34
N GLY A 415 -5.92 25.65 0.14
CA GLY A 415 -5.38 26.10 -1.14
C GLY A 415 -3.99 25.55 -1.47
N LEU A 416 -3.51 24.57 -0.67
CA LEU A 416 -2.25 23.87 -0.91
C LEU A 416 -2.47 22.76 -1.95
N SER A 417 -1.52 22.59 -2.86
CA SER A 417 -1.61 21.58 -3.93
C SER A 417 -0.87 20.30 -3.55
N THR A 418 -1.52 19.15 -3.69
CA THR A 418 -0.90 17.84 -3.55
C THR A 418 0.02 17.55 -4.74
N SER A 419 1.14 16.87 -4.52
CA SER A 419 2.09 16.52 -5.60
C SER A 419 2.24 15.01 -5.73
N TYR A 420 2.02 14.53 -6.95
CA TYR A 420 2.11 13.11 -7.31
C TYR A 420 3.22 12.94 -8.32
N PHE A 421 4.12 12.02 -8.05
CA PHE A 421 5.28 11.77 -8.88
C PHE A 421 5.33 10.32 -9.36
N PHE A 422 5.53 10.14 -10.66
CA PHE A 422 5.57 8.83 -11.30
C PHE A 422 6.90 8.65 -12.02
N GLY A 423 7.65 7.60 -11.67
CA GLY A 423 8.95 7.31 -12.25
C GLY A 423 10.01 8.34 -11.83
N ILE A 424 10.45 8.27 -10.57
CA ILE A 424 11.52 9.13 -10.04
C ILE A 424 12.79 8.31 -9.83
N LYS A 425 13.94 8.93 -10.11
CA LYS A 425 15.23 8.39 -9.67
C LYS A 425 15.44 8.67 -8.17
N GLY A 426 15.67 7.64 -7.38
CA GLY A 426 16.16 7.74 -6.01
C GLY A 426 17.59 8.29 -5.92
N LEU A 427 18.11 8.35 -4.70
CA LEU A 427 19.39 9.03 -4.41
C LEU A 427 20.62 8.29 -4.94
N SER A 428 20.51 6.99 -5.27
CA SER A 428 21.63 6.21 -5.77
C SER A 428 21.85 6.35 -7.27
N ASN A 429 23.10 6.20 -7.72
CA ASN A 429 23.50 6.69 -9.04
C ASN A 429 23.05 5.84 -10.24
N ASN A 430 22.47 4.65 -10.07
CA ASN A 430 22.33 3.65 -11.16
C ASN A 430 20.97 2.94 -11.29
N ILE A 431 19.93 3.30 -10.52
CA ILE A 431 18.63 2.62 -10.60
C ILE A 431 17.56 3.59 -11.13
N HIS A 432 16.70 3.13 -12.03
CA HIS A 432 15.72 3.94 -12.77
C HIS A 432 14.33 3.72 -12.21
N GLY A 433 13.56 4.80 -12.11
CA GLY A 433 12.16 4.74 -11.70
C GLY A 433 11.24 4.48 -12.89
N GLN A 434 10.31 3.54 -12.74
CA GLN A 434 9.18 3.34 -13.64
C GLN A 434 7.89 3.47 -12.83
N GLY A 435 7.12 4.51 -13.08
CA GLY A 435 5.83 4.74 -12.43
C GLY A 435 4.69 4.75 -13.43
N GLU A 436 3.57 4.13 -13.07
CA GLU A 436 2.39 4.08 -13.91
C GLU A 436 1.11 4.33 -13.09
N LEU A 437 0.25 5.21 -13.62
CA LEU A 437 -1.12 5.42 -13.17
C LEU A 437 -2.08 4.98 -14.28
N ILE A 438 -3.03 4.11 -13.96
CA ILE A 438 -4.09 3.66 -14.86
C ILE A 438 -5.43 3.98 -14.21
N VAL A 439 -6.29 4.71 -14.92
CA VAL A 439 -7.69 4.93 -14.55
C VAL A 439 -8.54 4.42 -15.70
N ASP A 440 -9.26 3.32 -15.52
CA ASP A 440 -9.93 2.63 -16.63
C ASP A 440 -11.24 1.96 -16.20
N GLY A 441 -12.18 1.82 -17.13
CA GLY A 441 -13.49 1.24 -16.89
C GLY A 441 -14.58 2.27 -16.59
N ILE A 442 -15.81 1.92 -16.99
CA ILE A 442 -17.00 2.76 -16.82
C ILE A 442 -17.21 3.05 -15.34
N GLY A 443 -17.38 4.34 -15.01
CA GLY A 443 -17.61 4.80 -13.65
C GLY A 443 -16.34 4.97 -12.81
N SER A 444 -15.18 4.53 -13.31
CA SER A 444 -13.91 4.75 -12.63
C SER A 444 -13.55 6.23 -12.61
N SER A 445 -13.09 6.73 -11.47
CA SER A 445 -12.76 8.15 -11.33
C SER A 445 -11.51 8.42 -10.51
N TRP A 446 -10.72 9.40 -10.94
CA TRP A 446 -9.61 9.96 -10.20
C TRP A 446 -9.78 11.47 -10.12
N THR A 447 -10.03 12.00 -8.92
CA THR A 447 -10.38 13.42 -8.73
C THR A 447 -9.56 14.07 -7.64
N ASP A 448 -8.68 14.99 -8.03
CA ASP A 448 -8.07 15.98 -7.14
C ASP A 448 -7.79 17.27 -7.91
N GLU A 449 -8.71 18.23 -7.80
CA GLU A 449 -8.63 19.53 -8.49
C GLU A 449 -7.43 20.39 -8.08
N SER A 450 -6.75 20.03 -6.99
CA SER A 450 -5.57 20.72 -6.48
C SER A 450 -4.25 20.06 -6.95
N ALA A 451 -4.32 18.85 -7.52
CA ALA A 451 -3.17 18.00 -7.78
C ALA A 451 -2.21 18.50 -8.87
N ASN A 452 -0.91 18.44 -8.57
CA ASN A 452 0.15 18.50 -9.57
C ASN A 452 0.70 17.09 -9.84
N ILE A 453 0.55 16.61 -11.07
CA ILE A 453 1.07 15.33 -11.54
C ILE A 453 2.40 15.55 -12.28
N TYR A 454 3.43 14.79 -11.91
CA TYR A 454 4.75 14.81 -12.53
C TYR A 454 5.12 13.41 -13.04
N LEU A 455 5.34 13.25 -14.34
CA LEU A 455 5.66 11.97 -14.98
C LEU A 455 7.09 11.97 -15.50
N GLY A 456 7.88 10.96 -15.14
CA GLY A 456 9.26 10.78 -15.56
C GLY A 456 10.19 11.85 -15.00
N PHE A 457 10.08 12.16 -13.71
CA PHE A 457 10.85 13.25 -13.09
C PHE A 457 12.25 12.79 -12.61
N GLY A 458 13.25 13.68 -12.60
CA GLY A 458 14.58 13.43 -11.99
C GLY A 458 15.75 13.22 -12.96
N ARG A 459 16.97 13.11 -12.40
CA ARG A 459 18.26 13.10 -13.14
C ARG A 459 18.69 11.70 -13.55
N ALA A 460 18.53 11.29 -14.81
CA ALA A 460 19.21 10.08 -15.29
C ALA A 460 20.74 10.21 -15.11
N GLY A 461 21.37 9.21 -14.49
CA GLY A 461 22.83 9.13 -14.45
C GLY A 461 23.39 8.81 -15.84
N ASN A 462 24.46 9.50 -16.26
CA ASN A 462 25.32 9.18 -17.40
C ASN A 462 24.65 8.71 -18.72
N GLY A 463 23.45 9.22 -19.04
CA GLY A 463 22.92 9.28 -20.41
C GLY A 463 22.48 7.97 -21.08
N LEU A 464 22.35 6.85 -20.36
CA LEU A 464 22.01 5.54 -20.97
C LEU A 464 20.68 4.92 -20.55
N ALA A 465 20.03 5.39 -19.48
CA ALA A 465 18.73 4.85 -19.08
C ALA A 465 17.86 5.92 -18.42
N GLN A 466 16.58 5.91 -18.80
CA GLN A 466 15.63 7.01 -18.63
C GLN A 466 14.57 6.63 -17.59
N ASN A 467 14.17 7.60 -16.76
CA ASN A 467 13.01 7.42 -15.89
C ASN A 467 11.75 7.54 -16.73
N THR A 468 10.76 6.70 -16.46
CA THR A 468 9.50 6.69 -17.21
C THR A 468 8.33 6.86 -16.27
N GLY A 469 7.49 7.86 -16.54
CA GLY A 469 6.18 8.00 -15.91
C GLY A 469 5.08 7.88 -16.95
N ASN A 470 4.10 7.03 -16.70
CA ASN A 470 2.95 6.84 -17.58
C ASN A 470 1.65 7.18 -16.85
N LEU A 471 0.73 7.82 -17.55
CA LEU A 471 -0.66 8.03 -17.15
C LEU A 471 -1.56 7.53 -18.29
N THR A 472 -2.44 6.59 -17.98
CA THR A 472 -3.47 6.10 -18.91
C THR A 472 -4.84 6.40 -18.32
N VAL A 473 -5.68 7.10 -19.08
CA VAL A 473 -7.11 7.30 -18.80
C VAL A 473 -7.87 6.54 -19.88
N GLY A 474 -8.47 5.42 -19.50
CA GLY A 474 -9.09 4.44 -20.37
C GLY A 474 -10.62 4.55 -20.43
N ASN A 475 -11.24 3.58 -21.11
CA ASN A 475 -12.62 3.64 -21.60
C ASN A 475 -13.65 3.86 -20.48
N GLY A 476 -14.40 4.95 -20.56
CA GLY A 476 -15.46 5.31 -19.61
C GLY A 476 -14.96 5.90 -18.27
N ALA A 477 -13.66 6.18 -18.17
CA ALA A 477 -13.06 6.76 -16.96
C ALA A 477 -13.10 8.29 -16.95
N THR A 478 -13.06 8.86 -15.74
CA THR A 478 -12.93 10.30 -15.52
C THR A 478 -11.66 10.64 -14.74
N PHE A 479 -10.89 11.61 -15.23
CA PHE A 479 -9.66 12.09 -14.59
C PHE A 479 -9.67 13.61 -14.43
N ILE A 480 -9.47 14.12 -13.22
CA ILE A 480 -9.44 15.57 -12.93
C ILE A 480 -8.22 15.90 -12.07
N ALA A 481 -7.37 16.80 -12.57
CA ALA A 481 -6.20 17.33 -11.86
C ALA A 481 -6.06 18.85 -12.05
N LYS A 482 -5.26 19.53 -11.21
CA LYS A 482 -4.87 20.92 -11.47
C LYS A 482 -3.90 21.00 -12.65
N LYS A 483 -2.83 20.21 -12.59
CA LYS A 483 -1.67 20.37 -13.46
C LYS A 483 -1.04 19.02 -13.76
N ILE A 484 -0.62 18.83 -15.00
CA ILE A 484 0.08 17.63 -15.46
C ILE A 484 1.35 18.02 -16.19
N VAL A 485 2.44 17.38 -15.81
CA VAL A 485 3.78 17.63 -16.31
C VAL A 485 4.35 16.31 -16.82
N ALA A 486 4.33 16.13 -18.14
CA ALA A 486 4.83 14.94 -18.81
C ALA A 486 6.28 15.15 -19.27
N GLY A 487 7.22 14.57 -18.52
CA GLY A 487 8.66 14.61 -18.73
C GLY A 487 9.40 15.69 -17.93
N GLY A 488 10.74 15.68 -18.02
CA GLY A 488 11.61 16.53 -17.20
C GLY A 488 11.74 17.98 -17.70
N PHE A 489 11.40 18.96 -16.84
CA PHE A 489 11.53 20.41 -17.09
C PHE A 489 12.70 21.09 -16.34
N THR A 490 13.53 20.32 -15.63
CA THR A 490 14.72 20.85 -14.94
C THR A 490 15.95 20.75 -15.83
N ASP A 491 17.13 21.19 -15.37
CA ASP A 491 18.42 21.18 -16.10
C ASP A 491 18.90 19.78 -16.60
N HIS A 492 18.04 18.75 -16.60
CA HIS A 492 18.38 17.34 -16.67
C HIS A 492 17.49 16.60 -17.71
N LYS A 493 18.13 16.18 -18.80
CA LYS A 493 17.57 15.98 -20.15
C LYS A 493 16.90 14.61 -20.43
N TYR A 494 16.46 13.84 -19.44
CA TYR A 494 16.34 12.37 -19.62
C TYR A 494 15.11 11.68 -19.01
N GLY A 495 14.08 12.43 -18.64
CA GLY A 495 12.81 11.87 -18.17
C GLY A 495 11.78 11.74 -19.28
N GLN A 496 11.16 10.56 -19.45
CA GLN A 496 10.04 10.34 -20.36
C GLN A 496 8.72 10.36 -19.60
N GLY A 497 7.83 11.29 -19.94
CA GLY A 497 6.44 11.28 -19.48
C GLY A 497 5.50 10.93 -20.62
N LYS A 498 4.59 9.98 -20.43
CA LYS A 498 3.56 9.62 -21.42
C LYS A 498 2.18 9.73 -20.80
N VAL A 499 1.29 10.44 -21.46
CA VAL A 499 -0.13 10.51 -21.13
C VAL A 499 -0.91 9.95 -22.32
N LEU A 500 -1.80 9.00 -22.06
CA LEU A 500 -2.73 8.43 -23.03
C LEU A 500 -4.16 8.60 -22.50
N VAL A 501 -5.03 9.21 -23.30
CA VAL A 501 -6.47 9.30 -23.06
C VAL A 501 -7.16 8.54 -24.18
N THR A 502 -7.89 7.48 -23.86
CA THR A 502 -8.44 6.55 -24.85
C THR A 502 -9.80 6.01 -24.44
N GLY A 503 -10.61 5.63 -25.43
CA GLY A 503 -11.92 5.03 -25.26
C GLY A 503 -13.06 6.03 -25.27
N ASN A 504 -14.26 5.52 -25.51
CA ASN A 504 -15.47 6.31 -25.54
C ASN A 504 -15.89 6.70 -24.12
N GLU A 505 -16.57 7.84 -24.00
CA GLU A 505 -17.06 8.36 -22.70
C GLU A 505 -15.95 8.64 -21.68
N THR A 506 -14.69 8.57 -22.12
CA THR A 506 -13.52 8.91 -21.33
C THR A 506 -13.33 10.41 -21.29
N THR A 507 -13.20 10.97 -20.10
CA THR A 507 -12.97 12.41 -19.93
C THR A 507 -11.75 12.69 -19.07
N MET A 508 -10.97 13.68 -19.51
CA MET A 508 -9.82 14.18 -18.77
C MET A 508 -9.91 15.70 -18.64
N GLN A 509 -9.67 16.22 -17.44
CA GLN A 509 -9.67 17.66 -17.17
C GLN A 509 -8.41 18.10 -16.44
N ALA A 510 -7.79 19.18 -16.92
CA ALA A 510 -6.70 19.83 -16.23
C ALA A 510 -6.66 21.35 -16.47
N ALA A 511 -6.20 22.13 -15.48
CA ALA A 511 -5.94 23.55 -15.72
C ALA A 511 -4.66 23.76 -16.55
N THR A 512 -3.67 22.88 -16.43
CA THR A 512 -2.44 22.99 -17.23
C THR A 512 -1.89 21.63 -17.62
N LEU A 513 -1.53 21.48 -18.89
CA LEU A 513 -0.69 20.40 -19.39
C LEU A 513 0.63 20.98 -19.90
N ALA A 514 1.74 20.46 -19.40
CA ALA A 514 3.06 20.73 -19.94
C ALA A 514 3.69 19.41 -20.38
N VAL A 515 4.00 19.29 -21.67
CA VAL A 515 4.71 18.14 -22.25
C VAL A 515 6.12 18.59 -22.63
N GLY A 516 7.13 18.03 -21.97
CA GLY A 516 8.51 18.48 -22.12
C GLY A 516 9.49 17.42 -21.64
N GLY A 517 10.52 17.15 -22.44
CA GLY A 517 11.38 15.99 -22.28
C GLY A 517 11.54 15.27 -23.60
N ASP A 518 12.62 14.49 -23.75
CA ASP A 518 12.80 13.70 -24.96
C ASP A 518 11.79 12.54 -24.98
N ASN A 519 11.12 12.32 -26.12
CA ASN A 519 10.08 11.31 -26.32
C ASN A 519 8.90 11.36 -25.32
N SER A 520 8.64 12.52 -24.72
CA SER A 520 7.46 12.72 -23.87
C SER A 520 6.23 13.02 -24.73
N THR A 521 5.09 12.42 -24.40
CA THR A 521 3.89 12.48 -25.23
C THR A 521 2.64 12.72 -24.42
N PHE A 522 1.70 13.43 -25.02
CA PHE A 522 0.28 13.39 -24.65
C PHE A 522 -0.51 12.96 -25.88
N SER A 523 -1.35 11.95 -25.74
CA SER A 523 -2.12 11.38 -26.84
C SER A 523 -3.59 11.22 -26.46
N ILE A 524 -4.49 11.59 -27.37
CA ILE A 524 -5.93 11.30 -27.29
C ILE A 524 -6.30 10.39 -28.45
N THR A 525 -6.94 9.26 -28.17
CA THR A 525 -7.39 8.30 -29.19
C THR A 525 -8.79 7.76 -28.92
N ASP A 526 -9.35 7.07 -29.90
CA ASP A 526 -10.53 6.19 -29.77
C ASP A 526 -11.78 6.86 -29.14
N GLY A 527 -12.08 8.10 -29.50
CA GLY A 527 -13.31 8.78 -29.07
C GLY A 527 -13.23 9.53 -27.74
N ALA A 528 -12.06 9.59 -27.10
CA ALA A 528 -11.89 10.26 -25.82
C ALA A 528 -11.89 11.79 -25.91
N GLU A 529 -12.23 12.47 -24.81
CA GLU A 529 -12.21 13.94 -24.71
C GLU A 529 -11.29 14.43 -23.59
N ALA A 530 -10.45 15.42 -23.89
CA ALA A 530 -9.66 16.15 -22.90
C ALA A 530 -9.98 17.65 -22.93
N LEU A 531 -10.30 18.20 -21.75
CA LEU A 531 -10.46 19.62 -21.50
C LEU A 531 -9.27 20.14 -20.70
N ILE A 532 -8.37 20.84 -21.37
CA ILE A 532 -7.13 21.32 -20.77
C ILE A 532 -7.01 22.82 -20.97
N TYR A 533 -7.10 23.61 -19.90
CA TYR A 533 -7.17 25.06 -20.05
C TYR A 533 -5.93 25.64 -20.77
N ASP A 534 -4.72 25.38 -20.27
CA ASP A 534 -3.47 25.79 -20.95
C ASP A 534 -2.62 24.57 -21.35
N VAL A 535 -2.21 24.50 -22.62
CA VAL A 535 -1.34 23.43 -23.15
C VAL A 535 0.00 24.00 -23.59
N TYR A 536 1.08 23.41 -23.09
CA TYR A 536 2.46 23.77 -23.42
C TYR A 536 3.23 22.56 -23.94
N VAL A 537 3.80 22.66 -25.15
CA VAL A 537 4.56 21.57 -25.80
C VAL A 537 5.99 22.02 -26.06
N ALA A 538 6.96 21.46 -25.32
CA ALA A 538 8.38 21.86 -25.34
C ALA A 538 8.63 23.38 -25.25
N GLY A 539 7.63 24.12 -24.78
CA GLY A 539 7.60 25.57 -24.56
C GLY A 539 7.08 25.81 -23.16
N GLY A 540 7.36 26.97 -22.59
CA GLY A 540 6.97 27.25 -21.22
C GLY A 540 6.72 28.73 -21.05
N ASN A 541 5.81 29.02 -20.12
CA ASN A 541 5.86 30.24 -19.34
C ASN A 541 7.30 30.38 -18.78
N GLN A 542 7.92 31.56 -18.93
CA GLN A 542 9.36 31.80 -18.76
C GLN A 542 9.94 31.32 -17.41
N SER A 543 9.08 31.07 -16.41
CA SER A 543 9.43 30.62 -15.08
C SER A 543 9.93 29.16 -14.98
N TYR A 544 9.65 28.29 -15.96
CA TYR A 544 9.86 26.84 -15.80
C TYR A 544 10.92 26.21 -16.71
N ILE A 545 11.36 26.93 -17.75
CA ILE A 545 12.36 26.42 -18.71
C ILE A 545 13.56 27.35 -18.67
N ASN A 546 14.51 27.07 -17.78
CA ASN A 546 15.71 27.90 -17.67
C ASN A 546 16.71 27.66 -18.81
N LYS A 547 16.57 26.57 -19.60
CA LYS A 547 17.42 26.31 -20.79
C LYS A 547 16.63 25.56 -21.87
N PHE A 548 16.48 26.18 -23.03
CA PHE A 548 15.99 25.50 -24.25
C PHE A 548 17.01 24.44 -24.68
N ASP A 549 16.67 23.15 -24.57
CA ASP A 549 17.48 22.07 -25.14
C ASP A 549 16.92 21.67 -26.51
N PRO A 550 17.61 21.94 -27.62
CA PRO A 550 17.09 21.72 -28.97
C PRO A 550 16.98 20.24 -29.39
N SER A 551 17.26 19.28 -28.50
CA SER A 551 17.13 17.83 -28.78
C SER A 551 15.84 17.19 -28.27
N LEU A 552 14.91 17.93 -27.65
CA LEU A 552 13.71 17.33 -27.07
C LEU A 552 12.64 17.08 -28.15
N ASN A 553 12.09 15.87 -28.15
CA ASN A 553 11.02 15.42 -29.04
C ASN A 553 9.69 15.25 -28.27
N ALA A 554 9.12 16.37 -27.81
CA ALA A 554 7.84 16.38 -27.10
C ALA A 554 6.66 16.50 -28.08
N ARG A 555 5.60 15.71 -27.88
CA ARG A 555 4.47 15.67 -28.83
C ARG A 555 3.11 15.68 -28.13
N VAL A 556 2.17 16.37 -28.75
CA VAL A 556 0.74 16.23 -28.50
C VAL A 556 0.12 15.60 -29.75
N ASN A 557 -0.58 14.47 -29.59
CA ASN A 557 -1.25 13.77 -30.68
C ASN A 557 -2.75 13.66 -30.38
N ILE A 558 -3.58 13.95 -31.37
CA ILE A 558 -5.03 13.77 -31.30
C ILE A 558 -5.39 12.95 -32.53
N ASP A 559 -5.74 11.69 -32.33
CA ASP A 559 -5.84 10.73 -33.43
C ASP A 559 -7.13 9.91 -33.35
N GLY A 560 -7.89 9.89 -34.44
CA GLY A 560 -9.09 9.08 -34.55
C GLY A 560 -10.39 9.88 -34.40
N GLN A 561 -11.46 9.29 -34.95
CA GLN A 561 -12.79 9.87 -34.93
C GLN A 561 -13.30 10.00 -33.48
N GLY A 562 -13.84 11.18 -33.17
CA GLY A 562 -14.38 11.49 -31.84
C GLY A 562 -13.32 11.88 -30.80
N SER A 563 -12.02 11.80 -31.11
CA SER A 563 -10.97 12.27 -30.21
C SER A 563 -10.88 13.80 -30.22
N VAL A 564 -11.10 14.42 -29.05
CA VAL A 564 -11.21 15.88 -28.93
C VAL A 564 -10.27 16.44 -27.86
N LEU A 565 -9.44 17.42 -28.24
CA LEU A 565 -8.77 18.32 -27.30
C LEU A 565 -9.47 19.69 -27.30
N ARG A 566 -9.93 20.12 -26.14
CA ARG A 566 -10.40 21.49 -25.90
C ARG A 566 -9.42 22.21 -24.99
N SER A 567 -9.04 23.42 -25.39
CA SER A 567 -8.16 24.27 -24.62
C SER A 567 -8.55 25.73 -24.70
N ASN A 568 -8.08 26.52 -23.74
CA ASN A 568 -8.08 27.97 -23.89
C ASN A 568 -6.93 28.39 -24.82
N PHE A 569 -5.75 27.85 -24.58
CA PHE A 569 -4.53 28.30 -25.22
C PHE A 569 -3.55 27.14 -25.46
N VAL A 570 -2.84 27.17 -26.60
CA VAL A 570 -1.76 26.23 -26.91
C VAL A 570 -0.46 26.95 -27.31
N SER A 571 0.63 26.64 -26.62
CA SER A 571 1.99 27.07 -26.97
C SER A 571 2.83 25.88 -27.42
N ILE A 572 3.46 25.99 -28.58
CA ILE A 572 4.48 25.05 -29.05
C ILE A 572 5.82 25.77 -29.06
N GLY A 573 6.76 25.32 -28.24
CA GLY A 573 8.11 25.87 -28.17
C GLY A 573 8.93 25.54 -29.42
N ALA A 574 9.95 26.36 -29.72
CA ALA A 574 10.86 26.06 -30.83
C ALA A 574 11.92 25.03 -30.42
N ASN A 575 11.53 23.76 -30.45
CA ASN A 575 12.43 22.62 -30.30
C ASN A 575 12.52 21.84 -31.61
N ARG A 576 13.53 20.97 -31.83
CA ARG A 576 13.68 20.25 -33.12
C ARG A 576 12.52 19.35 -33.52
N ALA A 577 11.68 18.94 -32.56
CA ALA A 577 10.59 18.01 -32.83
C ALA A 577 9.38 18.24 -31.92
N ALA A 578 9.18 19.49 -31.46
CA ALA A 578 7.97 19.86 -30.76
C ALA A 578 6.81 19.88 -31.75
N ALA A 579 5.81 19.03 -31.53
CA ALA A 579 4.72 18.87 -32.49
C ALA A 579 3.35 18.81 -31.81
N LEU A 580 2.37 19.45 -32.47
CA LEU A 580 0.96 19.18 -32.30
C LEU A 580 0.47 18.47 -33.57
N ASN A 581 0.09 17.20 -33.44
CA ASN A 581 -0.42 16.38 -34.52
C ASN A 581 -1.91 16.13 -34.30
N VAL A 582 -2.73 16.40 -35.31
CA VAL A 582 -4.16 16.11 -35.33
C VAL A 582 -4.43 15.27 -36.58
N THR A 583 -4.84 14.04 -36.40
CA THR A 583 -4.89 13.06 -37.50
C THR A 583 -6.20 12.26 -37.47
N ASN A 584 -6.57 11.72 -38.63
CA ASN A 584 -7.64 10.73 -38.79
C ASN A 584 -8.96 11.16 -38.12
N GLU A 585 -9.51 12.30 -38.53
CA GLU A 585 -10.74 12.90 -37.97
C GLU A 585 -10.64 13.42 -36.52
N GLY A 586 -9.44 13.46 -35.94
CA GLY A 586 -9.18 14.10 -34.65
C GLY A 586 -9.53 15.60 -34.66
N VAL A 587 -9.91 16.12 -33.49
CA VAL A 587 -10.43 17.48 -33.36
C VAL A 587 -9.72 18.26 -32.26
N MET A 588 -9.28 19.48 -32.59
CA MET A 588 -8.67 20.41 -31.66
C MET A 588 -9.37 21.76 -31.68
N PHE A 589 -9.74 22.25 -30.49
CA PHE A 589 -10.31 23.57 -30.27
C PHE A 589 -9.47 24.36 -29.26
N ALA A 590 -9.02 25.55 -29.64
CA ALA A 590 -8.48 26.58 -28.75
C ALA A 590 -9.43 27.78 -28.69
N SER A 591 -9.91 28.14 -27.49
CA SER A 591 -10.80 29.31 -27.32
C SER A 591 -10.09 30.66 -27.40
N SER A 592 -8.75 30.65 -27.46
CA SER A 592 -7.91 31.83 -27.67
C SER A 592 -6.93 31.57 -28.83
N ASN A 593 -5.64 31.51 -28.56
CA ASN A 593 -4.59 31.45 -29.59
C ASN A 593 -3.88 30.10 -29.65
N ILE A 594 -3.27 29.82 -30.81
CA ILE A 594 -2.21 28.82 -30.95
C ILE A 594 -0.92 29.58 -31.31
N PHE A 595 0.13 29.49 -30.48
CA PHE A 595 1.45 30.03 -30.80
C PHE A 595 2.41 28.91 -31.18
N LEU A 596 3.13 29.10 -32.29
CA LEU A 596 4.21 28.23 -32.73
C LEU A 596 5.55 28.95 -32.67
N GLY A 597 6.53 28.31 -32.05
CA GLY A 597 7.88 28.81 -31.93
C GLY A 597 8.00 29.98 -30.97
N GLU A 598 7.37 29.91 -29.79
CA GLU A 598 7.48 30.91 -28.71
C GLU A 598 8.81 30.79 -27.90
N GLY A 599 9.53 31.89 -27.64
CA GLY A 599 10.83 31.94 -26.91
C GLY A 599 12.02 32.51 -27.70
N VAL A 600 13.24 32.48 -27.12
CA VAL A 600 14.52 32.86 -27.79
C VAL A 600 15.38 31.61 -27.99
N ALA A 601 15.80 31.29 -29.22
CA ALA A 601 16.72 30.19 -29.50
C ALA A 601 17.85 30.69 -30.41
N PHE A 602 19.09 30.32 -30.08
CA PHE A 602 20.30 30.78 -30.80
C PHE A 602 20.71 29.85 -31.97
N ASP A 603 19.94 28.78 -32.26
CA ASP A 603 20.26 27.81 -33.31
C ASP A 603 19.16 27.70 -34.39
N THR A 604 19.58 27.93 -35.63
CA THR A 604 18.82 27.88 -36.90
C THR A 604 18.14 26.54 -37.25
N ARG A 605 18.34 25.48 -36.46
CA ARG A 605 17.85 24.12 -36.73
C ARG A 605 16.68 23.67 -35.85
N THR A 606 15.94 24.59 -35.23
CA THR A 606 14.80 24.28 -34.36
C THR A 606 13.47 24.46 -35.11
N SER A 607 12.54 23.51 -35.00
CA SER A 607 11.29 23.45 -35.78
C SER A 607 10.07 23.10 -34.93
N ALA A 608 9.17 24.07 -34.70
CA ALA A 608 7.84 23.79 -34.14
C ALA A 608 6.89 23.38 -35.27
N LEU A 609 6.13 22.30 -35.08
CA LEU A 609 5.21 21.75 -36.08
C LEU A 609 3.77 21.75 -35.57
N LEU A 610 2.85 22.23 -36.41
CA LEU A 610 1.43 21.91 -36.35
C LEU A 610 1.08 21.08 -37.58
N HIS A 611 0.61 19.86 -37.39
CA HIS A 611 0.28 18.92 -38.46
C HIS A 611 -1.18 18.49 -38.34
N ALA A 612 -1.98 18.75 -39.38
CA ALA A 612 -3.36 18.31 -39.50
C ALA A 612 -3.51 17.43 -40.75
N GLU A 613 -3.94 16.18 -40.61
CA GLU A 613 -4.01 15.22 -41.74
C GLU A 613 -5.23 14.28 -41.63
N ASN A 614 -5.73 13.83 -42.79
CA ASN A 614 -6.84 12.87 -42.93
C ASN A 614 -8.12 13.34 -42.23
N ASN A 615 -8.75 14.37 -42.78
CA ASN A 615 -9.99 14.97 -42.28
C ASN A 615 -9.92 15.50 -40.83
N ALA A 616 -8.72 15.82 -40.34
CA ALA A 616 -8.52 16.44 -39.05
C ALA A 616 -9.11 17.87 -39.01
N TYR A 617 -9.52 18.33 -37.82
CA TYR A 617 -10.07 19.66 -37.63
C TYR A 617 -9.36 20.42 -36.52
N VAL A 618 -8.75 21.55 -36.86
CA VAL A 618 -8.05 22.43 -35.90
C VAL A 618 -8.66 23.83 -35.95
N ARG A 619 -9.08 24.35 -34.79
CA ARG A 619 -9.67 25.68 -34.66
C ARG A 619 -9.05 26.49 -33.51
N ALA A 620 -8.70 27.75 -33.78
CA ALA A 620 -8.34 28.74 -32.77
C ALA A 620 -9.23 29.99 -32.89
N ILE A 621 -9.90 30.43 -31.83
CA ILE A 621 -10.82 31.58 -31.94
C ILE A 621 -10.08 32.88 -32.27
N ASN A 622 -9.01 33.23 -31.55
CA ASN A 622 -8.33 34.53 -31.65
C ASN A 622 -7.17 34.56 -32.66
N GLY A 623 -6.59 33.43 -33.02
CA GLY A 623 -5.52 33.43 -34.01
C GLY A 623 -4.57 32.25 -33.94
N ILE A 624 -3.84 32.05 -35.04
CA ILE A 624 -2.73 31.09 -35.15
C ILE A 624 -1.49 31.87 -35.53
N HIS A 625 -0.51 31.90 -34.65
CA HIS A 625 0.66 32.76 -34.76
C HIS A 625 1.92 31.91 -34.81
N ALA A 626 2.61 31.92 -35.95
CA ALA A 626 3.80 31.12 -36.19
C ALA A 626 5.05 31.99 -36.34
N GLY A 627 6.14 31.56 -35.71
CA GLY A 627 7.42 32.25 -35.78
C GLY A 627 7.46 33.45 -34.83
N VAL A 628 6.90 33.31 -33.63
CA VAL A 628 6.83 34.38 -32.61
C VAL A 628 8.21 34.73 -32.04
N GLY A 629 9.15 33.77 -32.02
CA GLY A 629 10.53 33.97 -31.57
C GLY A 629 11.55 34.18 -32.70
N GLU A 630 12.68 34.83 -32.40
CA GLU A 630 13.78 35.06 -33.37
C GLU A 630 14.51 33.76 -33.75
N GLY A 631 14.91 33.63 -35.02
CA GLY A 631 15.86 32.61 -35.51
C GLY A 631 15.31 31.21 -35.81
N ARG A 632 14.00 31.05 -36.00
CA ARG A 632 13.29 29.74 -35.89
C ARG A 632 12.67 29.27 -37.18
N HIS A 633 12.68 27.96 -37.42
CA HIS A 633 11.84 27.31 -38.42
C HIS A 633 10.50 26.94 -37.76
N VAL A 634 9.38 27.19 -38.42
CA VAL A 634 8.06 26.72 -37.98
C VAL A 634 7.30 26.23 -39.20
N GLU A 635 6.57 25.15 -39.02
CA GLU A 635 5.85 24.48 -40.10
C GLU A 635 4.40 24.26 -39.68
N ILE A 636 3.48 24.61 -40.57
CA ILE A 636 2.06 24.28 -40.47
C ILE A 636 1.70 23.44 -41.70
N ASN A 637 1.28 22.20 -41.46
CA ASN A 637 0.87 21.26 -42.50
C ASN A 637 -0.63 20.98 -42.37
N VAL A 638 -1.38 21.17 -43.45
CA VAL A 638 -2.82 20.87 -43.53
C VAL A 638 -3.06 20.00 -44.76
N LEU A 639 -3.26 18.70 -44.54
CA LEU A 639 -3.22 17.67 -45.57
C LEU A 639 -4.54 16.87 -45.64
N ASN A 640 -4.83 16.26 -46.79
CA ASN A 640 -5.84 15.21 -46.97
C ASN A 640 -7.22 15.56 -46.37
N GLY A 641 -7.86 16.63 -46.87
CA GLY A 641 -9.21 17.02 -46.46
C GLY A 641 -9.33 17.63 -45.06
N SER A 642 -8.20 17.92 -44.41
CA SER A 642 -8.17 18.56 -43.08
C SER A 642 -8.47 20.05 -43.13
N TYR A 643 -8.88 20.60 -41.99
CA TYR A 643 -9.26 22.00 -41.86
C TYR A 643 -8.47 22.70 -40.76
N LEU A 644 -8.02 23.91 -41.08
CA LEU A 644 -7.45 24.85 -40.12
C LEU A 644 -8.26 26.15 -40.18
N THR A 645 -8.80 26.59 -39.05
CA THR A 645 -9.69 27.76 -39.02
C THR A 645 -9.46 28.67 -37.81
N THR A 646 -9.70 29.97 -38.01
CA THR A 646 -9.70 30.98 -36.96
C THR A 646 -10.72 32.08 -37.26
N ASN A 647 -11.20 32.80 -36.24
CA ASN A 647 -12.09 33.94 -36.46
C ASN A 647 -11.32 35.22 -36.82
N ASP A 648 -10.04 35.31 -36.46
CA ASP A 648 -9.23 36.53 -36.60
C ASP A 648 -8.18 36.38 -37.73
N ASP A 649 -6.93 35.99 -37.41
CA ASP A 649 -5.88 35.86 -38.41
C ASP A 649 -4.90 34.69 -38.19
N ILE A 650 -4.31 34.26 -39.31
CA ILE A 650 -3.12 33.40 -39.32
C ILE A 650 -1.93 34.31 -39.64
N ARG A 651 -0.95 34.34 -38.73
CA ARG A 651 0.26 35.16 -38.84
C ARG A 651 1.48 34.27 -38.97
N LEU A 652 2.26 34.46 -40.03
CA LEU A 652 3.47 33.69 -40.30
C LEU A 652 4.69 34.60 -40.22
N GLY A 653 5.75 34.14 -39.56
CA GLY A 653 7.05 34.81 -39.57
C GLY A 653 7.11 36.08 -38.72
N MET A 654 6.44 36.09 -37.56
CA MET A 654 6.24 37.30 -36.73
C MET A 654 7.53 37.93 -36.18
N ALA A 655 8.64 37.20 -36.10
CA ALA A 655 9.93 37.71 -35.64
C ALA A 655 10.93 37.98 -36.79
N THR A 656 11.85 38.92 -36.57
CA THR A 656 12.84 39.48 -37.53
C THR A 656 13.78 38.46 -38.20
N HIS A 657 13.85 37.22 -37.71
CA HIS A 657 14.66 36.14 -38.28
C HIS A 657 13.92 34.79 -38.26
N SER A 658 12.59 34.80 -38.39
CA SER A 658 11.78 33.58 -38.39
C SER A 658 11.49 33.11 -39.83
N TYR A 659 11.64 31.80 -40.04
CA TYR A 659 11.22 31.08 -41.24
C TYR A 659 9.93 30.35 -40.91
N ALA A 660 8.82 30.80 -41.48
CA ALA A 660 7.53 30.14 -41.33
C ALA A 660 7.09 29.54 -42.67
N GLN A 661 6.75 28.26 -42.65
CA GLN A 661 6.19 27.53 -43.78
C GLN A 661 4.74 27.16 -43.48
N LEU A 662 3.88 27.38 -44.48
CA LEU A 662 2.52 26.86 -44.52
C LEU A 662 2.39 25.98 -45.76
N LEU A 663 2.10 24.70 -45.55
CA LEU A 663 1.81 23.71 -46.58
C LEU A 663 0.34 23.31 -46.48
N VAL A 664 -0.39 23.44 -47.59
CA VAL A 664 -1.80 23.01 -47.69
C VAL A 664 -1.94 22.09 -48.91
N GLU A 665 -2.24 20.81 -48.66
CA GLU A 665 -2.41 19.79 -49.71
C GLU A 665 -3.77 19.11 -49.55
N GLY A 666 -4.52 18.94 -50.64
CA GLY A 666 -5.82 18.26 -50.59
C GLY A 666 -6.19 17.63 -51.92
N GLU A 667 -6.94 16.53 -51.87
CA GLU A 667 -7.62 15.99 -53.04
C GLU A 667 -8.73 16.95 -53.45
N GLY A 668 -8.49 17.67 -54.55
CA GLY A 668 -9.43 18.64 -55.06
C GLY A 668 -10.69 17.98 -55.61
N ASP A 669 -11.78 18.01 -54.84
CA ASP A 669 -13.13 18.04 -55.41
C ASP A 669 -13.66 19.46 -55.37
N ASN A 670 -13.72 20.05 -56.55
CA ASN A 670 -13.54 21.48 -56.82
C ASN A 670 -14.83 22.30 -56.65
N THR A 671 -15.54 22.16 -55.52
CA THR A 671 -16.83 22.87 -55.31
C THR A 671 -17.02 23.61 -53.99
N ASN A 672 -16.13 23.45 -53.00
CA ASN A 672 -16.14 24.27 -51.78
C ASN A 672 -14.71 24.68 -51.40
N THR A 673 -14.17 25.68 -52.09
CA THR A 673 -12.95 26.37 -51.65
C THR A 673 -13.24 27.12 -50.36
N ASN A 674 -12.81 26.54 -49.24
CA ASN A 674 -12.82 27.22 -47.94
C ASN A 674 -11.95 28.47 -47.99
N GLY A 675 -12.55 29.60 -47.64
CA GLY A 675 -11.88 30.88 -47.59
C GLY A 675 -10.94 30.99 -46.39
N PHE A 676 -9.67 31.33 -46.65
CA PHE A 676 -8.90 32.10 -45.69
C PHE A 676 -9.48 33.52 -45.68
N SER A 677 -10.06 33.97 -44.57
CA SER A 677 -10.63 35.32 -44.49
C SER A 677 -9.54 36.40 -44.48
N THR A 678 -8.36 36.14 -43.90
CA THR A 678 -7.17 37.01 -44.02
C THR A 678 -5.87 36.27 -43.65
N LEU A 679 -4.91 36.20 -44.58
CA LEU A 679 -3.51 35.84 -44.29
C LEU A 679 -2.69 37.13 -44.13
N ARG A 680 -2.03 37.34 -42.99
CA ARG A 680 -1.21 38.55 -42.75
C ARG A 680 0.27 38.20 -42.68
N MET A 681 1.05 38.84 -43.55
CA MET A 681 2.51 38.75 -43.56
C MET A 681 3.10 39.98 -42.86
N PRO A 682 4.07 39.83 -41.95
CA PRO A 682 4.80 40.94 -41.35
C PRO A 682 5.77 41.56 -42.36
N GLU A 683 6.04 42.87 -42.21
CA GLU A 683 6.89 43.65 -43.12
C GLU A 683 8.37 43.19 -43.16
N SER A 684 8.79 42.34 -42.22
CA SER A 684 10.19 41.92 -42.04
C SER A 684 10.43 40.41 -41.98
N GLY A 685 9.41 39.57 -42.26
CA GLY A 685 9.54 38.10 -42.26
C GLY A 685 9.78 37.52 -43.66
N HIS A 686 10.34 36.30 -43.75
CA HIS A 686 10.49 35.54 -45.00
C HIS A 686 9.55 34.30 -45.03
N PRO A 687 8.23 34.48 -45.18
CA PRO A 687 7.30 33.34 -45.28
C PRO A 687 7.47 32.61 -46.61
N LEU A 688 7.41 31.27 -46.56
CA LEU A 688 7.28 30.40 -47.73
C LEU A 688 5.87 29.78 -47.72
N ILE A 689 5.10 30.01 -48.78
CA ILE A 689 3.80 29.36 -49.00
C ILE A 689 3.98 28.45 -50.20
N SER A 690 3.74 27.15 -50.00
CA SER A 690 3.87 26.11 -51.02
C SER A 690 2.55 25.40 -51.25
#